data_AF-A0A421EY12-F1
#
_entry.id   AF-A0A421EY12-F1
#
_cell.length_a   1.000
_cell.length_b   1.000
_cell.length_c   1.000
_cell.angle_alpha   90.00
_cell.angle_beta   90.00
_cell.angle_gamma   90.00
#
_symmetry.space_group_name_H-M   'P 1'
#
loop_
_entity.id
_entity.type
_entity.pdbx_description
1 polymer ?
#
loop_
_entity_poly.entity_id
_entity_poly.type
_entity_poly.pdbx_seq_one_letter_code
_entity_poly.pdbx_strand_id
1 'polypeptide(L)'
;MDPSATASPDGATEVERLRMEVHSKEEALNALKAKTKAFVDNMRNQLTDEKKKVTSLEKQLQESTAAAATATPSSASADNGAEKQRLSEEIEKLKKETAARENDFKARAKSYADSMNSQLEMEREKVRNLEQQMQQQKEALTLAEAAVKTANEQPKDLLADLVPVNSHSDDEFNALQAQLNSVNFEMAALREQLRTVEAEALQSSEENARSYQELEALRVSTEQQLDALRVSSEQQRVQLQEEVNSLRAQESSLQTELSSKQAESKIEETSHVEADLAKLKELEYQLEQHKIENQHLQKQLSDKDYHLEQLDSYRQRADDSDTKVIQSQGEIAMLQSQLQASQSEISMLQSQLQAKCDELTSFSCTKCAELDEKLSEITQLYEKVNLGRSRSDSLIAETQSQLGEMQTIKQQYVASQERLEDFMKQNMKLNEMLSEKEVEVATLKAEMKKWSVEMSELQTQHNVLKTDNTEHRQRSASVNVDFQKTEESLKDLQTKCGELEKKNKELSTSIEAINADNKDKRQKAKALVQSLVGEKTNLQEAKSELQKEVDRLRMEVNQRNVENDQQLKQVRDETNEKASQNASTVQSLTDEIAALKRTLATVQESEKVQQRAKELAAAKREIEDSNKKRLAAKAETQKLAVELENAHKCLDHIMTHVNANCTENVQQIALVQGHVKEAIQVLEKRAATSNPQGKKQTPDDADAEVRKAEEISGVRNGSVIQNPGAKRLEENVTRVSEQLRLLVDITEQLCDIAMEQNDVNLKDVVVNMLSHTFTQCFSDKLANVYSKADEAVSLLDSHTPTSETSNSAVRPIG
;
A
#
# COMPACT_ATOMS: atom_id res chain seq x y z
N MET A 1 36.11 -15.92 22.50
CA MET A 1 35.70 -17.22 23.07
C MET A 1 34.23 -17.08 23.36
N ASP A 2 33.44 -17.61 22.44
CA ASP A 2 32.16 -17.00 22.10
C ASP A 2 31.01 -17.83 22.67
N PRO A 3 30.10 -17.23 23.47
CA PRO A 3 28.96 -17.92 24.03
C PRO A 3 27.80 -17.95 23.03
N SER A 4 27.99 -18.59 21.87
CA SER A 4 26.96 -18.70 20.82
C SER A 4 26.18 -20.02 20.91
N ALA A 5 25.53 -20.27 22.05
CA ALA A 5 24.62 -21.40 22.25
C ALA A 5 23.19 -21.03 21.84
N THR A 6 22.95 -20.81 20.55
CA THR A 6 21.60 -20.60 20.01
C THR A 6 20.77 -21.87 20.12
N ALA A 7 19.77 -21.89 21.00
CA ALA A 7 18.78 -22.96 21.05
C ALA A 7 17.97 -22.97 19.74
N SER A 8 18.19 -23.99 18.90
CA SER A 8 17.52 -24.04 17.59
C SER A 8 16.04 -24.39 17.73
N PRO A 9 15.12 -23.72 17.00
CA PRO A 9 13.70 -24.10 16.97
C PRO A 9 13.45 -25.50 16.38
N ASP A 10 14.42 -26.09 15.68
CA ASP A 10 14.32 -27.42 15.04
C ASP A 10 13.85 -28.54 16.00
N GLY A 11 14.22 -28.47 17.28
CA GLY A 11 13.91 -29.55 18.22
C GLY A 11 12.40 -29.75 18.46
N ALA A 12 11.59 -28.69 18.31
CA ALA A 12 10.14 -28.80 18.45
C ALA A 12 9.48 -29.32 17.17
N THR A 13 9.97 -28.90 15.99
CA THR A 13 9.47 -29.34 14.69
C THR A 13 9.87 -30.78 14.36
N GLU A 14 11.07 -31.21 14.72
CA GLU A 14 11.52 -32.60 14.53
C GLU A 14 10.76 -33.58 15.45
N VAL A 15 10.46 -33.19 16.69
CA VAL A 15 9.60 -33.99 17.58
C VAL A 15 8.18 -34.11 17.02
N GLU A 16 7.61 -33.08 16.38
CA GLU A 16 6.31 -33.20 15.72
C GLU A 16 6.36 -34.02 14.43
N ARG A 17 7.44 -33.89 13.63
CA ARG A 17 7.69 -34.72 12.45
C ARG A 17 7.76 -36.20 12.82
N LEU A 18 8.47 -36.54 13.89
CA LEU A 18 8.60 -37.90 14.40
C LEU A 18 7.27 -38.43 14.98
N ARG A 19 6.41 -37.59 15.57
CA ARG A 19 5.02 -38.00 15.95
C ARG A 19 4.21 -38.40 14.73
N MET A 20 4.22 -37.59 13.68
CA MET A 20 3.51 -37.89 12.43
C MET A 20 4.05 -39.18 11.78
N GLU A 21 5.37 -39.38 11.82
CA GLU A 21 5.99 -40.61 11.31
C GLU A 21 5.58 -41.85 12.12
N VAL A 22 5.65 -41.80 13.46
CA VAL A 22 5.17 -42.89 14.34
C VAL A 22 3.70 -43.22 14.06
N HIS A 23 2.83 -42.22 14.00
CA HIS A 23 1.40 -42.43 13.77
C HIS A 23 1.13 -43.07 12.40
N SER A 24 1.82 -42.62 11.34
CA SER A 24 1.76 -43.23 10.01
C SER A 24 2.22 -44.71 10.02
N LYS A 25 3.25 -45.05 10.82
CA LYS A 25 3.66 -46.45 11.01
C LYS A 25 2.62 -47.27 11.79
N GLU A 26 1.95 -46.70 12.79
CA GLU A 26 0.86 -47.39 13.50
C GLU A 26 -0.33 -47.69 12.59
N GLU A 27 -0.74 -46.74 11.74
CA GLU A 27 -1.78 -46.95 10.73
C GLU A 27 -1.39 -48.05 9.74
N ALA A 28 -0.16 -48.02 9.22
CA ALA A 28 0.37 -49.08 8.36
C ALA A 28 0.38 -50.46 9.05
N LEU A 29 0.80 -50.51 10.32
CA LEU A 29 0.81 -51.71 11.15
C LEU A 29 -0.62 -52.26 11.37
N ASN A 30 -1.61 -51.38 11.54
CA ASN A 30 -3.02 -51.75 11.71
C ASN A 30 -3.66 -52.21 10.40
N ALA A 31 -3.36 -51.56 9.28
CA ALA A 31 -3.76 -52.00 7.95
C ALA A 31 -3.13 -53.38 7.59
N LEU A 32 -1.90 -53.64 8.02
CA LEU A 32 -1.23 -54.94 7.85
C LEU A 32 -1.94 -56.04 8.65
N LYS A 33 -2.25 -55.81 9.94
CA LYS A 33 -3.05 -56.74 10.77
C LYS A 33 -4.41 -57.05 10.12
N ALA A 34 -5.09 -56.03 9.60
CA ALA A 34 -6.39 -56.19 8.93
C ALA A 34 -6.30 -57.06 7.66
N LYS A 35 -5.27 -56.84 6.82
CA LYS A 35 -5.00 -57.68 5.64
C LYS A 35 -4.68 -59.12 6.00
N THR A 36 -3.82 -59.36 7.00
CA THR A 36 -3.49 -60.72 7.47
C THR A 36 -4.74 -61.45 7.97
N LYS A 37 -5.60 -60.77 8.74
CA LYS A 37 -6.87 -61.35 9.21
C LYS A 37 -7.80 -61.70 8.03
N ALA A 38 -8.02 -60.77 7.11
CA ALA A 38 -8.88 -60.98 5.95
C ALA A 38 -8.40 -62.14 5.06
N PHE A 39 -7.08 -62.32 4.90
CA PHE A 39 -6.51 -63.46 4.19
C PHE A 39 -6.80 -64.79 4.91
N VAL A 40 -6.58 -64.86 6.23
CA VAL A 40 -6.86 -66.07 7.03
C VAL A 40 -8.35 -66.41 7.04
N ASP A 41 -9.24 -65.42 7.17
CA ASP A 41 -10.69 -65.63 7.15
C ASP A 41 -11.18 -66.09 5.76
N ASN A 42 -10.62 -65.56 4.67
CA ASN A 42 -10.91 -66.03 3.30
C ASN A 42 -10.47 -67.49 3.09
N MET A 43 -9.23 -67.83 3.44
CA MET A 43 -8.71 -69.20 3.41
C MET A 43 -9.56 -70.18 4.24
N ARG A 44 -10.06 -69.73 5.39
CA ARG A 44 -10.95 -70.52 6.26
C ARG A 44 -12.33 -70.75 5.64
N ASN A 45 -12.87 -69.77 4.93
CA ASN A 45 -14.13 -69.90 4.20
C ASN A 45 -14.00 -70.89 3.03
N GLN A 46 -12.96 -70.76 2.20
CA GLN A 46 -12.69 -71.71 1.11
C GLN A 46 -12.58 -73.15 1.61
N LEU A 47 -11.84 -73.39 2.70
CA LEU A 47 -11.74 -74.71 3.33
C LEU A 47 -13.09 -75.23 3.87
N THR A 48 -13.96 -74.32 4.32
CA THR A 48 -15.30 -74.67 4.82
C THR A 48 -16.23 -75.06 3.67
N ASP A 49 -16.14 -74.38 2.53
CA ASP A 49 -16.97 -74.65 1.35
C ASP A 49 -16.51 -75.91 0.58
N GLU A 50 -15.20 -76.17 0.48
CA GLU A 50 -14.65 -77.47 0.05
C GLU A 50 -15.22 -78.61 0.91
N LYS A 51 -15.25 -78.44 2.25
CA LYS A 51 -15.80 -79.46 3.16
C LYS A 51 -17.30 -79.67 2.99
N LYS A 52 -18.10 -78.60 2.82
CA LYS A 52 -19.53 -78.72 2.46
C LYS A 52 -19.72 -79.52 1.17
N LYS A 53 -18.88 -79.29 0.16
CA LYS A 53 -18.93 -79.99 -1.13
C LYS A 53 -18.66 -81.48 -0.98
N VAL A 54 -17.64 -81.86 -0.20
CA VAL A 54 -17.37 -83.29 0.13
C VAL A 54 -18.56 -83.91 0.86
N THR A 55 -19.08 -83.28 1.92
CA THR A 55 -20.24 -83.82 2.67
C THR A 55 -21.51 -83.91 1.81
N SER A 56 -21.70 -83.03 0.83
CA SER A 56 -22.80 -83.12 -0.14
C SER A 56 -22.66 -84.31 -1.08
N LEU A 57 -21.45 -84.63 -1.54
CA LEU A 57 -21.17 -85.80 -2.37
C LEU A 57 -21.29 -87.11 -1.58
N GLU A 58 -20.85 -87.12 -0.31
CA GLU A 58 -21.07 -88.24 0.60
C GLU A 58 -22.57 -88.50 0.81
N LYS A 59 -23.38 -87.44 0.99
CA LYS A 59 -24.84 -87.54 1.11
C LYS A 59 -25.49 -88.08 -0.16
N GLN A 60 -25.07 -87.63 -1.35
CA GLN A 60 -25.54 -88.19 -2.62
C GLN A 60 -25.18 -89.68 -2.80
N LEU A 61 -23.98 -90.11 -2.43
CA LEU A 61 -23.60 -91.53 -2.43
C LEU A 61 -24.47 -92.34 -1.46
N GLN A 62 -24.79 -91.77 -0.30
CA GLN A 62 -25.60 -92.42 0.73
C GLN A 62 -27.08 -92.52 0.31
N GLU A 63 -27.62 -91.50 -0.36
CA GLU A 63 -28.96 -91.49 -0.95
C GLU A 63 -29.08 -92.47 -2.13
N SER A 64 -28.08 -92.49 -3.03
CA SER A 64 -27.97 -93.50 -4.10
C SER A 64 -27.89 -94.92 -3.53
N THR A 65 -27.09 -95.13 -2.49
CA THR A 65 -26.97 -96.43 -1.81
C THR A 65 -28.28 -96.86 -1.13
N ALA A 66 -29.04 -95.91 -0.56
CA ALA A 66 -30.35 -96.19 0.02
C ALA A 66 -31.39 -96.53 -1.06
N ALA A 67 -31.42 -95.80 -2.18
CA ALA A 67 -32.30 -96.09 -3.31
C ALA A 67 -32.03 -97.49 -3.89
N ALA A 68 -30.77 -97.85 -4.07
CA ALA A 68 -30.35 -99.19 -4.51
C ALA A 68 -30.72 -100.30 -3.50
N ALA A 69 -30.79 -100.00 -2.20
CA ALA A 69 -31.21 -100.94 -1.17
C ALA A 69 -32.75 -101.11 -1.07
N THR A 70 -33.53 -100.19 -1.65
CA THR A 70 -35.00 -100.29 -1.75
C THR A 70 -35.52 -100.92 -3.04
N ALA A 71 -34.65 -101.16 -4.03
CA ALA A 71 -35.01 -101.89 -5.24
C ALA A 71 -35.11 -103.41 -4.97
N THR A 72 -36.12 -104.07 -5.54
CA THR A 72 -36.32 -105.52 -5.38
C THR A 72 -35.22 -106.34 -6.09
N PRO A 73 -34.88 -107.56 -5.62
CA PRO A 73 -33.61 -108.22 -5.97
C PRO A 73 -33.43 -108.70 -7.42
N SER A 74 -34.38 -108.45 -8.32
CA SER A 74 -34.44 -109.01 -9.67
C SER A 74 -33.75 -108.17 -10.76
N SER A 75 -33.20 -107.00 -10.45
CA SER A 75 -32.58 -106.08 -11.42
C SER A 75 -31.15 -105.66 -11.06
N ALA A 76 -30.40 -106.51 -10.36
CA ALA A 76 -28.99 -106.29 -10.02
C ALA A 76 -28.08 -106.46 -11.25
N SER A 77 -28.08 -105.48 -12.16
CA SER A 77 -27.12 -105.40 -13.26
C SER A 77 -25.70 -105.13 -12.73
N ALA A 78 -24.69 -105.66 -13.43
CA ALA A 78 -23.29 -105.45 -13.05
C ALA A 78 -22.86 -103.97 -13.11
N ASP A 79 -23.49 -103.16 -13.97
CA ASP A 79 -23.27 -101.71 -14.08
C ASP A 79 -23.46 -100.99 -12.74
N ASN A 80 -24.55 -101.27 -12.01
CA ASN A 80 -24.80 -100.63 -10.71
C ASN A 80 -23.70 -100.94 -9.68
N GLY A 81 -23.03 -102.09 -9.80
CA GLY A 81 -21.84 -102.42 -9.02
C GLY A 81 -20.62 -101.59 -9.45
N ALA A 82 -20.38 -101.51 -10.76
CA ALA A 82 -19.26 -100.77 -11.34
C ALA A 82 -19.35 -99.26 -11.10
N GLU A 83 -20.52 -98.64 -11.26
CA GLU A 83 -20.73 -97.22 -10.96
C GLU A 83 -20.55 -96.93 -9.47
N LYS A 84 -21.15 -97.75 -8.58
CA LYS A 84 -21.00 -97.59 -7.13
C LYS A 84 -19.55 -97.74 -6.68
N GLN A 85 -18.79 -98.64 -7.31
CA GLN A 85 -17.37 -98.80 -7.04
C GLN A 85 -16.55 -97.61 -7.57
N ARG A 86 -16.78 -97.14 -8.80
CA ARG A 86 -16.17 -95.92 -9.34
C ARG A 86 -16.44 -94.69 -8.46
N LEU A 87 -17.69 -94.47 -8.04
CA LEU A 87 -18.05 -93.36 -7.15
C LEU A 87 -17.38 -93.48 -5.77
N SER A 88 -17.18 -94.70 -5.27
CA SER A 88 -16.45 -94.92 -4.01
C SER A 88 -14.96 -94.65 -4.15
N GLU A 89 -14.33 -95.11 -5.24
CA GLU A 89 -12.93 -94.84 -5.57
C GLU A 89 -12.68 -93.35 -5.85
N GLU A 90 -13.61 -92.67 -6.52
CA GLU A 90 -13.55 -91.23 -6.76
C GLU A 90 -13.76 -90.42 -5.48
N ILE A 91 -14.64 -90.83 -4.57
CA ILE A 91 -14.77 -90.19 -3.24
C ILE A 91 -13.52 -90.44 -2.37
N GLU A 92 -12.88 -91.61 -2.46
CA GLU A 92 -11.64 -91.89 -1.70
C GLU A 92 -10.44 -91.11 -2.27
N LYS A 93 -10.36 -90.97 -3.61
CA LYS A 93 -9.44 -90.07 -4.32
C LYS A 93 -9.68 -88.61 -3.95
N LEU A 94 -10.92 -88.11 -4.02
CA LEU A 94 -11.28 -86.75 -3.63
C LEU A 94 -10.98 -86.48 -2.16
N LYS A 95 -11.23 -87.43 -1.24
CA LYS A 95 -10.83 -87.30 0.17
C LYS A 95 -9.32 -87.17 0.35
N LYS A 96 -8.51 -87.94 -0.40
CA LYS A 96 -7.05 -87.80 -0.42
C LYS A 96 -6.61 -86.45 -1.01
N GLU A 97 -7.27 -85.98 -2.07
CA GLU A 97 -6.97 -84.69 -2.71
C GLU A 97 -7.36 -83.49 -1.83
N THR A 98 -8.53 -83.49 -1.20
CA THR A 98 -8.96 -82.47 -0.24
C THR A 98 -8.13 -82.51 1.04
N ALA A 99 -7.70 -83.69 1.52
CA ALA A 99 -6.78 -83.79 2.66
C ALA A 99 -5.37 -83.25 2.31
N ALA A 100 -4.88 -83.51 1.09
CA ALA A 100 -3.65 -82.93 0.58
C ALA A 100 -3.78 -81.39 0.46
N ARG A 101 -4.84 -80.87 -0.18
CA ARG A 101 -5.11 -79.42 -0.24
C ARG A 101 -5.29 -78.79 1.13
N GLU A 102 -5.94 -79.45 2.09
CA GLU A 102 -6.08 -78.94 3.45
C GLU A 102 -4.71 -78.81 4.15
N ASN A 103 -3.81 -79.75 3.94
CA ASN A 103 -2.44 -79.67 4.46
C ASN A 103 -1.61 -78.60 3.73
N ASP A 104 -1.74 -78.48 2.40
CA ASP A 104 -1.07 -77.45 1.60
C ASP A 104 -1.57 -76.04 1.98
N PHE A 105 -2.87 -75.87 2.17
CA PHE A 105 -3.48 -74.63 2.63
C PHE A 105 -3.10 -74.30 4.08
N LYS A 106 -2.99 -75.29 4.98
CA LYS A 106 -2.45 -75.08 6.34
C LYS A 106 -0.96 -74.68 6.29
N ALA A 107 -0.16 -75.31 5.44
CA ALA A 107 1.25 -75.00 5.28
C ALA A 107 1.45 -73.58 4.71
N ARG A 108 0.69 -73.20 3.67
CA ARG A 108 0.71 -71.85 3.11
C ARG A 108 0.17 -70.80 4.08
N ALA A 109 -0.95 -71.06 4.76
CA ALA A 109 -1.49 -70.15 5.77
C ALA A 109 -0.55 -69.97 6.95
N LYS A 110 0.14 -71.03 7.40
CA LYS A 110 1.18 -70.94 8.43
C LYS A 110 2.39 -70.16 7.92
N SER A 111 2.95 -70.51 6.75
CA SER A 111 4.11 -69.81 6.18
C SER A 111 3.83 -68.31 5.96
N TYR A 112 2.62 -67.96 5.51
CA TYR A 112 2.15 -66.58 5.40
C TYR A 112 2.01 -65.92 6.78
N ALA A 113 1.40 -66.58 7.76
CA ALA A 113 1.29 -66.05 9.13
C ALA A 113 2.67 -65.84 9.79
N ASP A 114 3.61 -66.79 9.65
CA ASP A 114 4.97 -66.70 10.18
C ASP A 114 5.75 -65.57 9.49
N SER A 115 5.61 -65.40 8.17
CA SER A 115 6.22 -64.30 7.40
C SER A 115 5.63 -62.93 7.77
N MET A 116 4.31 -62.82 7.89
CA MET A 116 3.62 -61.57 8.27
C MET A 116 3.84 -61.24 9.75
N ASN A 117 3.99 -62.24 10.63
CA ASN A 117 4.42 -62.02 12.02
C ASN A 117 5.86 -61.49 12.08
N SER A 118 6.77 -62.03 11.26
CA SER A 118 8.13 -61.49 11.15
C SER A 118 8.15 -60.03 10.66
N GLN A 119 7.30 -59.68 9.68
CA GLN A 119 7.14 -58.28 9.25
C GLN A 119 6.51 -57.39 10.34
N LEU A 120 5.49 -57.88 11.06
CA LEU A 120 4.89 -57.16 12.19
C LEU A 120 5.90 -56.93 13.32
N GLU A 121 6.79 -57.88 13.60
CA GLU A 121 7.84 -57.73 14.62
C GLU A 121 8.92 -56.72 14.18
N MET A 122 9.30 -56.73 12.89
CA MET A 122 10.21 -55.72 12.35
C MET A 122 9.62 -54.29 12.36
N GLU A 123 8.33 -54.11 12.02
CA GLU A 123 7.70 -52.79 12.10
C GLU A 123 7.43 -52.36 13.55
N ARG A 124 7.09 -53.28 14.47
CA ARG A 124 7.04 -53.00 15.92
C ARG A 124 8.36 -52.48 16.44
N GLU A 125 9.47 -53.09 16.04
CA GLU A 125 10.80 -52.68 16.49
C GLU A 125 11.23 -51.35 15.86
N LYS A 126 10.84 -51.05 14.61
CA LYS A 126 11.01 -49.70 14.04
C LYS A 126 10.22 -48.65 14.81
N VAL A 127 8.96 -48.93 15.16
CA VAL A 127 8.14 -48.03 15.99
C VAL A 127 8.81 -47.79 17.35
N ARG A 128 9.28 -48.83 18.06
CA ARG A 128 10.04 -48.66 19.30
C ARG A 128 11.26 -47.77 19.15
N ASN A 129 12.05 -47.97 18.09
CA ASN A 129 13.26 -47.16 17.86
C ASN A 129 12.91 -45.69 17.61
N LEU A 130 11.84 -45.40 16.86
CA LEU A 130 11.33 -44.04 16.65
C LEU A 130 10.75 -43.43 17.94
N GLU A 131 10.01 -44.19 18.75
CA GLU A 131 9.52 -43.77 20.07
C GLU A 131 10.68 -43.43 21.02
N GLN A 132 11.75 -44.26 21.03
CA GLN A 132 12.94 -44.03 21.84
C GLN A 132 13.73 -42.80 21.38
N GLN A 133 13.89 -42.63 20.06
CA GLN A 133 14.53 -41.45 19.47
C GLN A 133 13.75 -40.16 19.75
N MET A 134 12.41 -40.21 19.67
CA MET A 134 11.51 -39.14 20.10
C MET A 134 11.69 -38.78 21.57
N GLN A 135 11.70 -39.78 22.46
CA GLN A 135 11.83 -39.55 23.89
C GLN A 135 13.19 -38.93 24.23
N GLN A 136 14.28 -39.37 23.59
CA GLN A 136 15.62 -38.78 23.72
C GLN A 136 15.67 -37.32 23.24
N GLN A 137 15.08 -37.00 22.09
CA GLN A 137 15.02 -35.60 21.63
C GLN A 137 14.15 -34.72 22.54
N LYS A 138 13.03 -35.24 23.02
CA LYS A 138 12.14 -34.53 23.96
C LYS A 138 12.85 -34.23 25.29
N GLU A 139 13.63 -35.18 25.81
CA GLU A 139 14.46 -34.98 27.00
C GLU A 139 15.55 -33.92 26.75
N ALA A 140 16.24 -33.98 25.60
CA ALA A 140 17.21 -32.96 25.18
C ALA A 140 16.60 -31.55 25.06
N LEU A 141 15.38 -31.43 24.52
CA LEU A 141 14.64 -30.18 24.44
C LEU A 141 14.38 -29.60 25.84
N THR A 142 13.88 -30.43 26.78
CA THR A 142 13.61 -29.97 28.16
C THR A 142 14.86 -29.54 28.93
N LEU A 143 16.03 -30.13 28.62
CA LEU A 143 17.32 -29.71 29.17
C LEU A 143 17.77 -28.35 28.59
N ALA A 144 17.54 -28.10 27.29
CA ALA A 144 17.82 -26.82 26.67
C ALA A 144 16.93 -25.69 27.21
N GLU A 145 15.61 -25.94 27.36
CA GLU A 145 14.67 -24.97 27.95
C GLU A 145 14.99 -24.63 29.41
N ALA A 146 15.55 -25.58 30.17
CA ALA A 146 15.99 -25.35 31.54
C ALA A 146 17.21 -24.40 31.60
N ALA A 147 18.19 -24.59 30.70
CA ALA A 147 19.42 -23.78 30.66
C ALA A 147 19.17 -22.30 30.32
N VAL A 148 18.17 -22.00 29.48
CA VAL A 148 17.82 -20.62 29.09
C VAL A 148 17.25 -19.82 30.29
N LYS A 149 16.56 -20.46 31.23
CA LYS A 149 15.92 -19.78 32.37
C LYS A 149 16.90 -19.29 33.45
N THR A 150 18.13 -19.80 33.46
CA THR A 150 19.15 -19.45 34.47
C THR A 150 20.08 -18.28 34.09
N ALA A 151 19.86 -17.63 32.94
CA ALA A 151 20.84 -16.69 32.36
C ALA A 151 20.47 -15.20 32.45
N ASN A 152 19.35 -14.81 33.08
CA ASN A 152 18.73 -13.49 32.87
C ASN A 152 18.39 -12.69 34.15
N GLU A 153 19.36 -12.51 35.05
CA GLU A 153 19.25 -11.62 36.21
C GLU A 153 20.52 -10.77 36.42
N GLN A 154 20.51 -9.49 35.98
CA GLN A 154 21.25 -8.38 36.63
C GLN A 154 20.89 -7.00 36.03
N PRO A 155 20.56 -5.98 36.85
CA PRO A 155 20.34 -4.60 36.40
C PRO A 155 21.61 -3.74 36.52
N LYS A 156 21.62 -2.57 35.84
CA LYS A 156 22.55 -1.46 36.06
C LYS A 156 21.79 -0.13 36.12
N ASP A 157 22.33 0.81 36.88
CA ASP A 157 21.73 2.09 37.26
C ASP A 157 22.84 3.16 37.48
N LEU A 158 22.43 4.39 37.82
CA LEU A 158 23.17 5.59 38.28
C LEU A 158 23.39 6.72 37.27
N LEU A 159 23.11 7.94 37.74
CA LEU A 159 23.11 9.23 37.02
C LEU A 159 23.34 10.36 38.05
N ALA A 160 24.40 11.18 37.89
CA ALA A 160 24.76 12.37 38.69
C ALA A 160 25.93 13.12 37.98
N ASP A 161 26.27 14.40 38.18
CA ASP A 161 25.69 15.51 38.98
C ASP A 161 26.06 16.91 38.37
N LEU A 162 25.89 17.99 39.15
CA LEU A 162 25.79 19.41 38.73
C LEU A 162 27.09 20.28 38.67
N VAL A 163 26.86 21.48 38.07
CA VAL A 163 27.58 22.78 37.97
C VAL A 163 28.03 23.42 39.34
N PRO A 164 28.44 24.72 39.52
CA PRO A 164 28.93 25.85 38.66
C PRO A 164 30.15 26.67 39.23
N VAL A 165 30.47 27.87 38.67
CA VAL A 165 30.64 29.22 39.35
C VAL A 165 31.81 30.14 38.84
N ASN A 166 31.43 31.32 38.29
CA ASN A 166 32.02 32.70 38.31
C ASN A 166 33.53 32.95 37.96
N SER A 167 34.06 34.17 37.73
CA SER A 167 33.58 35.57 37.97
C SER A 167 34.09 36.63 36.94
N HIS A 168 33.45 37.80 36.93
CA HIS A 168 33.70 39.00 36.09
C HIS A 168 35.13 39.57 36.07
N SER A 169 35.51 40.26 34.97
CA SER A 169 35.61 41.75 34.93
C SER A 169 36.44 42.31 33.75
N ASP A 170 35.94 42.18 32.53
CA ASP A 170 36.45 42.84 31.31
C ASP A 170 35.28 43.19 30.33
N ASP A 171 34.08 43.26 30.90
CA ASP A 171 32.83 42.75 30.33
C ASP A 171 32.13 43.66 29.29
N GLU A 172 32.81 44.64 28.68
CA GLU A 172 32.24 45.53 27.66
C GLU A 172 33.04 45.53 26.34
N PHE A 173 34.34 45.81 26.38
CA PHE A 173 35.18 45.68 25.18
C PHE A 173 35.37 44.21 24.77
N ASN A 174 35.65 43.33 25.74
CA ASN A 174 35.67 41.90 25.48
C ASN A 174 34.25 41.34 25.22
N ALA A 175 33.17 41.98 25.69
CA ALA A 175 31.82 41.59 25.28
C ALA A 175 31.52 41.95 23.82
N LEU A 176 31.90 43.14 23.32
CA LEU A 176 31.75 43.49 21.91
C LEU A 176 32.69 42.67 21.01
N GLN A 177 33.92 42.41 21.44
CA GLN A 177 34.84 41.53 20.71
C GLN A 177 34.37 40.07 20.73
N ALA A 178 33.84 39.57 21.85
CA ALA A 178 33.24 38.24 21.95
C ALA A 178 31.91 38.14 21.21
N GLN A 179 31.10 39.22 21.13
CA GLN A 179 29.87 39.25 20.35
C GLN A 179 30.16 39.31 18.84
N LEU A 180 31.18 40.05 18.41
CA LEU A 180 31.68 39.99 17.03
C LEU A 180 32.27 38.62 16.70
N ASN A 181 33.00 38.00 17.63
CA ASN A 181 33.53 36.65 17.46
C ASN A 181 32.41 35.58 17.51
N SER A 182 31.36 35.78 18.32
CA SER A 182 30.17 34.92 18.38
C SER A 182 29.38 35.03 17.09
N VAL A 183 29.08 36.23 16.61
CA VAL A 183 28.43 36.44 15.29
C VAL A 183 29.28 35.88 14.15
N ASN A 184 30.62 35.95 14.22
CA ASN A 184 31.48 35.27 13.24
C ASN A 184 31.46 33.73 13.39
N PHE A 185 31.38 33.19 14.60
CA PHE A 185 31.28 31.76 14.87
C PHE A 185 29.91 31.19 14.50
N GLU A 186 28.84 31.95 14.75
CA GLU A 186 27.47 31.71 14.30
C GLU A 186 27.38 31.80 12.78
N MET A 187 28.01 32.78 12.13
CA MET A 187 28.11 32.86 10.67
C MET A 187 28.94 31.71 10.08
N ALA A 188 29.96 31.21 10.80
CA ALA A 188 30.70 30.01 10.41
C ALA A 188 29.85 28.75 10.58
N ALA A 189 29.14 28.61 11.71
CA ALA A 189 28.24 27.50 11.99
C ALA A 189 27.04 27.48 11.05
N LEU A 190 26.48 28.63 10.67
CA LEU A 190 25.40 28.75 9.68
C LEU A 190 25.90 28.43 8.26
N ARG A 191 27.15 28.77 7.91
CA ARG A 191 27.76 28.35 6.64
C ARG A 191 28.04 26.85 6.61
N GLU A 192 28.43 26.26 7.74
CA GLU A 192 28.67 24.82 7.83
C GLU A 192 27.35 24.03 7.89
N GLN A 193 26.30 24.56 8.55
CA GLN A 193 24.93 24.05 8.47
C GLN A 193 24.37 24.15 7.05
N LEU A 194 24.62 25.26 6.33
CA LEU A 194 24.24 25.38 4.92
C LEU A 194 24.96 24.31 4.08
N ARG A 195 26.26 24.09 4.32
CA ARG A 195 27.03 23.02 3.66
C ARG A 195 26.52 21.62 3.97
N THR A 196 26.18 21.31 5.22
CA THR A 196 25.65 19.99 5.56
C THR A 196 24.25 19.80 4.97
N VAL A 197 23.39 20.83 4.96
CA VAL A 197 22.09 20.78 4.26
C VAL A 197 22.25 20.65 2.74
N GLU A 198 23.22 21.32 2.12
CA GLU A 198 23.55 21.16 0.69
C GLU A 198 24.08 19.75 0.39
N ALA A 199 24.92 19.20 1.27
CA ALA A 199 25.44 17.84 1.15
C ALA A 199 24.35 16.77 1.39
N GLU A 200 23.48 16.94 2.39
CA GLU A 200 22.32 16.08 2.66
C GLU A 200 21.31 16.14 1.52
N ALA A 201 21.08 17.31 0.91
CA ALA A 201 20.24 17.45 -0.28
C ALA A 201 20.84 16.75 -1.51
N LEU A 202 22.16 16.84 -1.71
CA LEU A 202 22.87 16.09 -2.74
C LEU A 202 22.81 14.57 -2.51
N GLN A 203 23.07 14.12 -1.29
CA GLN A 203 22.98 12.70 -0.91
C GLN A 203 21.56 12.17 -1.09
N SER A 204 20.54 12.93 -0.64
CA SER A 204 19.14 12.56 -0.84
C SER A 204 18.74 12.53 -2.32
N SER A 205 19.30 13.42 -3.15
CA SER A 205 19.12 13.36 -4.62
C SER A 205 19.77 12.11 -5.23
N GLU A 206 20.97 11.73 -4.79
CA GLU A 206 21.62 10.49 -5.22
C GLU A 206 20.89 9.23 -4.74
N GLU A 207 20.43 9.19 -3.49
CA GLU A 207 19.66 8.06 -2.94
C GLU A 207 18.31 7.91 -3.65
N ASN A 208 17.62 9.00 -3.96
CA ASN A 208 16.43 8.96 -4.82
C ASN A 208 16.77 8.44 -6.23
N ALA A 209 17.86 8.91 -6.85
CA ALA A 209 18.27 8.44 -8.17
C ALA A 209 18.60 6.93 -8.19
N ARG A 210 19.27 6.42 -7.14
CA ARG A 210 19.53 4.98 -6.96
C ARG A 210 18.23 4.21 -6.72
N SER A 211 17.33 4.70 -5.89
CA SER A 211 16.01 4.07 -5.65
C SER A 211 15.17 3.99 -6.93
N TYR A 212 15.19 5.02 -7.78
CA TYR A 212 14.57 4.97 -9.11
C TYR A 212 15.21 3.92 -10.04
N GLN A 213 16.54 3.77 -10.02
CA GLN A 213 17.22 2.71 -10.77
C GLN A 213 16.89 1.30 -10.24
N GLU A 214 16.83 1.11 -8.93
CA GLU A 214 16.42 -0.15 -8.31
C GLU A 214 14.97 -0.50 -8.64
N LEU A 215 14.04 0.47 -8.59
CA LEU A 215 12.64 0.28 -8.97
C LEU A 215 12.47 -0.10 -10.45
N GLU A 216 13.18 0.57 -11.36
CA GLU A 216 13.11 0.24 -12.79
C GLU A 216 13.77 -1.12 -13.09
N ALA A 217 14.88 -1.47 -12.43
CA ALA A 217 15.48 -2.79 -12.52
C ALA A 217 14.56 -3.89 -11.98
N LEU A 218 13.86 -3.64 -10.87
CA LEU A 218 12.85 -4.55 -10.32
C LEU A 218 11.65 -4.69 -11.27
N ARG A 219 11.21 -3.60 -11.88
CA ARG A 219 10.13 -3.61 -12.90
C ARG A 219 10.52 -4.48 -14.08
N VAL A 220 11.69 -4.24 -14.68
CA VAL A 220 12.20 -5.03 -15.82
C VAL A 220 12.36 -6.51 -15.45
N SER A 221 12.85 -6.83 -14.25
CA SER A 221 12.93 -8.22 -13.79
C SER A 221 11.55 -8.88 -13.64
N THR A 222 10.56 -8.13 -13.14
CA THR A 222 9.17 -8.62 -13.02
C THR A 222 8.52 -8.82 -14.39
N GLU A 223 8.75 -7.89 -15.31
CA GLU A 223 8.28 -7.92 -16.70
C GLU A 223 8.86 -9.14 -17.45
N GLN A 224 10.16 -9.42 -17.27
CA GLN A 224 10.81 -10.64 -17.76
C GLN A 224 10.27 -11.93 -17.13
N GLN A 225 9.98 -11.94 -15.82
CA GLN A 225 9.38 -13.12 -15.15
C GLN A 225 7.97 -13.42 -15.66
N LEU A 226 7.16 -12.37 -15.92
CA LEU A 226 5.82 -12.51 -16.49
C LEU A 226 5.86 -13.07 -17.92
N ASP A 227 6.76 -12.59 -18.77
CA ASP A 227 6.90 -13.15 -20.13
C ASP A 227 7.49 -14.56 -20.12
N ALA A 228 8.40 -14.90 -19.19
CA ALA A 228 8.89 -16.27 -19.02
C ALA A 228 7.76 -17.23 -18.58
N LEU A 229 6.93 -16.82 -17.62
CA LEU A 229 5.72 -17.56 -17.21
C LEU A 229 4.73 -17.72 -18.37
N ARG A 230 4.54 -16.67 -19.17
CA ARG A 230 3.66 -16.68 -20.35
C ARG A 230 4.14 -17.65 -21.43
N VAL A 231 5.43 -17.65 -21.74
CA VAL A 231 6.05 -18.61 -22.69
C VAL A 231 5.93 -20.04 -22.16
N SER A 232 6.19 -20.27 -20.88
CA SER A 232 6.04 -21.59 -20.25
C SER A 232 4.59 -22.10 -20.29
N SER A 233 3.62 -21.24 -19.98
CA SER A 233 2.20 -21.56 -20.04
C SER A 233 1.74 -21.88 -21.47
N GLU A 234 2.20 -21.12 -22.47
CA GLU A 234 1.91 -21.39 -23.88
C GLU A 234 2.57 -22.68 -24.37
N GLN A 235 3.79 -23.01 -23.91
CA GLN A 235 4.42 -24.30 -24.19
C GLN A 235 3.63 -25.48 -23.61
N GLN A 236 3.16 -25.39 -22.35
CA GLN A 236 2.27 -26.42 -21.78
C GLN A 236 0.96 -26.52 -22.57
N ARG A 237 0.39 -25.40 -23.01
CA ARG A 237 -0.83 -25.37 -23.82
C ARG A 237 -0.64 -26.07 -25.17
N VAL A 238 0.53 -25.91 -25.81
CA VAL A 238 0.88 -26.62 -27.05
C VAL A 238 1.10 -28.11 -26.80
N GLN A 239 1.86 -28.49 -25.77
CA GLN A 239 2.11 -29.91 -25.43
C GLN A 239 0.81 -30.68 -25.14
N LEU A 240 -0.09 -30.10 -24.33
CA LEU A 240 -1.41 -30.69 -24.07
C LEU A 240 -2.28 -30.76 -25.33
N GLN A 241 -2.16 -29.81 -26.25
CA GLN A 241 -2.87 -29.84 -27.53
C GLN A 241 -2.32 -30.93 -28.47
N GLU A 242 -1.02 -31.18 -28.46
CA GLU A 242 -0.37 -32.28 -29.18
C GLU A 242 -0.73 -33.65 -28.58
N GLU A 243 -0.77 -33.78 -27.25
CA GLU A 243 -1.22 -34.99 -26.55
C GLU A 243 -2.68 -35.30 -26.86
N VAL A 244 -3.58 -34.31 -26.80
CA VAL A 244 -5.00 -34.46 -27.19
C VAL A 244 -5.15 -34.89 -28.66
N ASN A 245 -4.31 -34.37 -29.56
CA ASN A 245 -4.32 -34.78 -30.96
C ASN A 245 -3.82 -36.22 -31.15
N SER A 246 -2.79 -36.63 -30.41
CA SER A 246 -2.24 -37.99 -30.40
C SER A 246 -3.26 -39.00 -29.87
N LEU A 247 -3.89 -38.71 -28.72
CA LEU A 247 -4.94 -39.53 -28.13
C LEU A 247 -6.15 -39.67 -29.06
N ARG A 248 -6.58 -38.60 -29.74
CA ARG A 248 -7.67 -38.66 -30.74
C ARG A 248 -7.30 -39.47 -31.98
N ALA A 249 -6.03 -39.47 -32.39
CA ALA A 249 -5.54 -40.33 -33.46
C ALA A 249 -5.54 -41.81 -33.04
N GLN A 250 -5.14 -42.10 -31.79
CA GLN A 250 -5.18 -43.45 -31.21
C GLN A 250 -6.62 -43.95 -31.05
N GLU A 251 -7.55 -43.11 -30.57
CA GLU A 251 -8.99 -43.37 -30.50
C GLU A 251 -9.55 -43.73 -31.89
N SER A 252 -9.24 -42.93 -32.91
CA SER A 252 -9.64 -43.19 -34.30
C SER A 252 -9.09 -44.52 -34.84
N SER A 253 -7.83 -44.84 -34.52
CA SER A 253 -7.21 -46.12 -34.90
C SER A 253 -7.90 -47.31 -34.23
N LEU A 254 -8.15 -47.24 -32.92
CA LEU A 254 -8.85 -48.29 -32.16
C LEU A 254 -10.31 -48.45 -32.61
N GLN A 255 -11.01 -47.34 -32.90
CA GLN A 255 -12.36 -47.37 -33.46
C GLN A 255 -12.38 -48.06 -34.83
N THR A 256 -11.34 -47.87 -35.65
CA THR A 256 -11.18 -48.53 -36.95
C THR A 256 -10.86 -50.02 -36.79
N GLU A 257 -9.93 -50.39 -35.91
CA GLU A 257 -9.59 -51.80 -35.64
C GLU A 257 -10.78 -52.57 -35.06
N LEU A 258 -11.52 -51.97 -34.12
CA LEU A 258 -12.72 -52.57 -33.52
C LEU A 258 -13.84 -52.74 -34.56
N SER A 259 -13.99 -51.77 -35.48
CA SER A 259 -14.89 -51.89 -36.63
C SER A 259 -14.46 -53.01 -37.59
N SER A 260 -13.16 -53.18 -37.82
CA SER A 260 -12.60 -54.28 -38.63
C SER A 260 -12.90 -55.64 -38.01
N LYS A 261 -12.56 -55.83 -36.73
CA LYS A 261 -12.82 -57.08 -36.01
C LYS A 261 -14.31 -57.40 -35.90
N GLN A 262 -15.17 -56.39 -35.80
CA GLN A 262 -16.62 -56.57 -35.82
C GLN A 262 -17.19 -56.87 -37.23
N ALA A 263 -16.44 -56.62 -38.30
CA ALA A 263 -16.75 -57.08 -39.65
C ALA A 263 -16.21 -58.51 -39.89
N GLU A 264 -14.96 -58.79 -39.50
CA GLU A 264 -14.33 -60.11 -39.56
C GLU A 264 -15.13 -61.15 -38.78
N SER A 265 -15.48 -60.85 -37.52
CA SER A 265 -16.32 -61.71 -36.68
C SER A 265 -17.67 -62.03 -37.33
N LYS A 266 -18.31 -61.07 -38.02
CA LYS A 266 -19.58 -61.32 -38.74
C LYS A 266 -19.38 -62.20 -39.97
N ILE A 267 -18.26 -62.04 -40.69
CA ILE A 267 -17.91 -62.88 -41.84
C ILE A 267 -17.67 -64.33 -41.36
N GLU A 268 -16.91 -64.50 -40.28
CA GLU A 268 -16.69 -65.81 -39.64
C GLU A 268 -18.01 -66.44 -39.19
N GLU A 269 -18.87 -65.69 -38.49
CA GLU A 269 -20.19 -66.15 -38.03
C GLU A 269 -21.09 -66.57 -39.21
N THR A 270 -21.14 -65.78 -40.29
CA THR A 270 -21.88 -66.17 -41.51
C THR A 270 -21.30 -67.40 -42.20
N SER A 271 -19.98 -67.54 -42.28
CA SER A 271 -19.35 -68.71 -42.93
C SER A 271 -19.53 -70.00 -42.12
N HIS A 272 -19.59 -69.92 -40.78
CA HIS A 272 -19.95 -71.05 -39.93
C HIS A 272 -21.43 -71.44 -40.12
N VAL A 273 -22.34 -70.47 -40.15
CA VAL A 273 -23.77 -70.71 -40.43
C VAL A 273 -23.99 -71.30 -41.83
N GLU A 274 -23.26 -70.85 -42.85
CA GLU A 274 -23.32 -71.44 -44.20
C GLU A 274 -22.75 -72.87 -44.23
N ALA A 275 -21.66 -73.15 -43.51
CA ALA A 275 -21.07 -74.48 -43.41
C ALA A 275 -21.99 -75.46 -42.67
N ASP A 276 -22.60 -75.05 -41.55
CA ASP A 276 -23.57 -75.87 -40.83
C ASP A 276 -24.84 -76.10 -41.66
N LEU A 277 -25.33 -75.09 -42.40
CA LEU A 277 -26.49 -75.22 -43.28
C LEU A 277 -26.21 -76.13 -44.49
N ALA A 278 -24.99 -76.15 -45.00
CA ALA A 278 -24.55 -77.13 -46.01
C ALA A 278 -24.49 -78.56 -45.42
N LYS A 279 -23.95 -78.71 -44.20
CA LYS A 279 -23.87 -79.98 -43.48
C LYS A 279 -25.25 -80.53 -43.09
N LEU A 280 -26.21 -79.66 -42.80
CA LEU A 280 -27.60 -80.04 -42.50
C LEU A 280 -28.29 -80.61 -43.76
N LYS A 281 -28.09 -80.00 -44.92
CA LYS A 281 -28.57 -80.54 -46.22
C LYS A 281 -27.96 -81.89 -46.59
N GLU A 282 -26.67 -82.08 -46.30
CA GLU A 282 -25.99 -83.37 -46.49
C GLU A 282 -26.63 -84.45 -45.60
N LEU A 283 -26.91 -84.14 -44.33
CA LEU A 283 -27.61 -85.05 -43.42
C LEU A 283 -29.06 -85.33 -43.85
N GLU A 284 -29.78 -84.34 -44.38
CA GLU A 284 -31.12 -84.54 -44.97
C GLU A 284 -31.06 -85.50 -46.17
N TYR A 285 -30.06 -85.35 -47.05
CA TYR A 285 -29.86 -86.22 -48.21
C TYR A 285 -29.54 -87.66 -47.78
N GLN A 286 -28.62 -87.85 -46.83
CA GLN A 286 -28.28 -89.16 -46.27
C GLN A 286 -29.48 -89.84 -45.59
N LEU A 287 -30.31 -89.06 -44.87
CA LEU A 287 -31.53 -89.57 -44.23
C LEU A 287 -32.56 -90.04 -45.25
N GLU A 288 -32.80 -89.28 -46.33
CA GLU A 288 -33.71 -89.70 -47.40
C GLU A 288 -33.14 -90.90 -48.19
N GLN A 289 -31.82 -90.99 -48.39
CA GLN A 289 -31.15 -92.16 -48.98
C GLN A 289 -31.38 -93.43 -48.13
N HIS A 290 -31.13 -93.38 -46.82
CA HIS A 290 -31.38 -94.52 -45.92
C HIS A 290 -32.87 -94.88 -45.81
N LYS A 291 -33.77 -93.92 -46.02
CA LYS A 291 -35.22 -94.14 -46.05
C LYS A 291 -35.67 -94.86 -47.33
N ILE A 292 -35.07 -94.52 -48.48
CA ILE A 292 -35.23 -95.28 -49.75
C ILE A 292 -34.64 -96.69 -49.61
N GLU A 293 -33.47 -96.82 -48.98
CA GLU A 293 -32.82 -98.10 -48.70
C GLU A 293 -33.66 -99.00 -47.78
N ASN A 294 -34.26 -98.45 -46.71
CA ASN A 294 -35.21 -99.16 -45.86
C ASN A 294 -36.46 -99.61 -46.62
N GLN A 295 -37.04 -98.77 -47.49
CA GLN A 295 -38.17 -99.17 -48.34
C GLN A 295 -37.80 -100.31 -49.29
N HIS A 296 -36.58 -100.28 -49.85
CA HIS A 296 -36.07 -101.35 -50.72
C HIS A 296 -35.84 -102.65 -49.95
N LEU A 297 -35.22 -102.60 -48.77
CA LEU A 297 -35.04 -103.76 -47.88
C LEU A 297 -36.37 -104.34 -47.41
N GLN A 298 -37.32 -103.50 -47.01
CA GLN A 298 -38.65 -103.95 -46.58
C GLN A 298 -39.45 -104.56 -47.73
N LYS A 299 -39.27 -104.08 -48.98
CA LYS A 299 -39.78 -104.77 -50.16
C LYS A 299 -39.10 -106.12 -50.38
N GLN A 300 -37.77 -106.21 -50.28
CA GLN A 300 -37.06 -107.48 -50.41
C GLN A 300 -37.52 -108.51 -49.36
N LEU A 301 -37.83 -108.09 -48.13
CA LEU A 301 -38.43 -108.96 -47.12
C LEU A 301 -39.82 -109.45 -47.57
N SER A 302 -40.71 -108.55 -48.03
CA SER A 302 -42.02 -108.95 -48.57
C SER A 302 -41.93 -109.89 -49.78
N ASP A 303 -40.96 -109.71 -50.66
CA ASP A 303 -40.69 -110.60 -51.80
C ASP A 303 -40.17 -111.97 -51.31
N LYS A 304 -39.40 -112.01 -50.20
CA LYS A 304 -38.94 -113.27 -49.56
C LYS A 304 -40.06 -114.00 -48.83
N ASP A 305 -40.94 -113.30 -48.13
CA ASP A 305 -42.10 -113.90 -47.45
C ASP A 305 -43.03 -114.59 -48.46
N TYR A 306 -43.29 -113.94 -49.61
CA TYR A 306 -44.04 -114.55 -50.72
C TYR A 306 -43.32 -115.78 -51.32
N HIS A 307 -41.99 -115.79 -51.38
CA HIS A 307 -41.24 -116.99 -51.79
C HIS A 307 -41.31 -118.13 -50.75
N LEU A 308 -41.40 -117.82 -49.45
CA LEU A 308 -41.62 -118.82 -48.40
C LEU A 308 -43.03 -119.42 -48.48
N GLU A 309 -44.05 -118.59 -48.70
CA GLU A 309 -45.44 -119.03 -48.92
C GLU A 309 -45.56 -119.95 -50.17
N GLN A 310 -44.81 -119.65 -51.25
CA GLN A 310 -44.69 -120.57 -52.38
C GLN A 310 -44.00 -121.89 -52.00
N LEU A 311 -42.93 -121.86 -51.20
CA LEU A 311 -42.20 -123.07 -50.78
C LEU A 311 -43.07 -123.99 -49.92
N ASP A 312 -43.83 -123.45 -48.96
CA ASP A 312 -44.83 -124.24 -48.22
C ASP A 312 -45.94 -124.78 -49.16
N SER A 313 -46.36 -123.98 -50.14
CA SER A 313 -47.29 -124.42 -51.20
C SER A 313 -46.69 -125.50 -52.13
N TYR A 314 -45.37 -125.65 -52.24
CA TYR A 314 -44.72 -126.78 -52.92
C TYR A 314 -44.60 -127.99 -51.98
N ARG A 315 -44.26 -127.75 -50.71
CA ARG A 315 -44.13 -128.79 -49.68
C ARG A 315 -45.44 -129.53 -49.46
N GLN A 316 -46.55 -128.81 -49.27
CA GLN A 316 -47.88 -129.42 -49.12
C GLN A 316 -48.28 -130.27 -50.34
N ARG A 317 -47.87 -129.87 -51.55
CA ARG A 317 -48.07 -130.69 -52.77
C ARG A 317 -47.16 -131.92 -52.84
N ALA A 318 -45.98 -131.88 -52.21
CA ALA A 318 -45.12 -133.04 -52.04
C ALA A 318 -45.73 -134.03 -51.03
N ASP A 319 -46.18 -133.55 -49.87
CA ASP A 319 -46.87 -134.35 -48.83
C ASP A 319 -48.16 -135.02 -49.39
N ASP A 320 -48.94 -134.28 -50.19
CA ASP A 320 -50.09 -134.79 -50.96
C ASP A 320 -49.70 -135.86 -52.00
N SER A 321 -48.47 -135.84 -52.51
CA SER A 321 -47.97 -136.79 -53.51
C SER A 321 -47.42 -138.06 -52.84
N ASP A 322 -46.68 -137.93 -51.75
CA ASP A 322 -46.21 -139.05 -50.94
C ASP A 322 -47.39 -139.83 -50.34
N THR A 323 -48.46 -139.13 -49.92
CA THR A 323 -49.72 -139.76 -49.48
C THR A 323 -50.33 -140.66 -50.58
N LYS A 324 -50.25 -140.27 -51.85
CA LYS A 324 -50.72 -141.06 -53.01
C LYS A 324 -49.75 -142.19 -53.37
N VAL A 325 -48.44 -142.00 -53.16
CA VAL A 325 -47.44 -143.07 -53.29
C VAL A 325 -47.67 -144.15 -52.23
N ILE A 326 -47.96 -143.77 -50.98
CA ILE A 326 -48.28 -144.71 -49.90
C ILE A 326 -49.57 -145.50 -50.21
N GLN A 327 -50.61 -144.84 -50.76
CA GLN A 327 -51.83 -145.54 -51.21
C GLN A 327 -51.54 -146.56 -52.31
N SER A 328 -50.82 -146.16 -53.37
CA SER A 328 -50.50 -147.08 -54.48
C SER A 328 -49.52 -148.19 -54.10
N GLN A 329 -48.62 -147.98 -53.12
CA GLN A 329 -47.82 -149.05 -52.52
C GLN A 329 -48.70 -150.06 -51.76
N GLY A 330 -49.76 -149.62 -51.08
CA GLY A 330 -50.76 -150.49 -50.47
C GLY A 330 -51.50 -151.37 -51.49
N GLU A 331 -51.87 -150.80 -52.64
CA GLU A 331 -52.48 -151.53 -53.77
C GLU A 331 -51.50 -152.57 -54.36
N ILE A 332 -50.24 -152.19 -54.57
CA ILE A 332 -49.18 -153.10 -55.04
C ILE A 332 -48.97 -154.27 -54.07
N ALA A 333 -48.99 -154.02 -52.75
CA ALA A 333 -48.84 -155.07 -51.74
C ALA A 333 -49.99 -156.10 -51.78
N MET A 334 -51.23 -155.66 -52.02
CA MET A 334 -52.37 -156.57 -52.23
C MET A 334 -52.18 -157.44 -53.48
N LEU A 335 -51.75 -156.83 -54.60
CA LEU A 335 -51.49 -157.55 -55.85
C LEU A 335 -50.34 -158.56 -55.73
N GLN A 336 -49.29 -158.23 -54.98
CA GLN A 336 -48.18 -159.16 -54.70
C GLN A 336 -48.63 -160.38 -53.88
N SER A 337 -49.49 -160.19 -52.87
CA SER A 337 -50.08 -161.30 -52.10
C SER A 337 -50.91 -162.24 -53.00
N GLN A 338 -51.68 -161.65 -53.94
CA GLN A 338 -52.49 -162.39 -54.90
C GLN A 338 -51.63 -163.19 -55.90
N LEU A 339 -50.51 -162.61 -56.37
CA LEU A 339 -49.53 -163.31 -57.22
C LEU A 339 -48.87 -164.48 -56.49
N GLN A 340 -48.48 -164.30 -55.23
CA GLN A 340 -47.79 -165.32 -54.43
C GLN A 340 -48.65 -166.58 -54.21
N ALA A 341 -49.98 -166.43 -54.11
CA ALA A 341 -50.90 -167.57 -54.07
C ALA A 341 -50.81 -168.42 -55.36
N SER A 342 -50.86 -167.78 -56.53
CA SER A 342 -50.82 -168.47 -57.84
C SER A 342 -49.51 -169.23 -58.10
N GLN A 343 -48.39 -168.78 -57.52
CA GLN A 343 -47.09 -169.46 -57.67
C GLN A 343 -47.04 -170.80 -56.91
N SER A 344 -47.89 -171.00 -55.90
CA SER A 344 -47.94 -172.27 -55.15
C SER A 344 -48.54 -173.43 -55.95
N GLU A 345 -49.53 -173.17 -56.82
CA GLU A 345 -50.11 -174.19 -57.71
C GLU A 345 -49.10 -174.69 -58.75
N ILE A 346 -48.28 -173.79 -59.31
CA ILE A 346 -47.30 -174.12 -60.36
C ILE A 346 -46.24 -175.11 -59.84
N SER A 347 -45.76 -174.91 -58.60
CA SER A 347 -44.76 -175.78 -57.97
C SER A 347 -45.24 -177.23 -57.82
N MET A 348 -46.53 -177.41 -57.50
CA MET A 348 -47.14 -178.74 -57.35
C MET A 348 -47.20 -179.54 -58.65
N LEU A 349 -47.30 -178.87 -59.81
CA LEU A 349 -47.31 -179.51 -61.13
C LEU A 349 -45.91 -179.94 -61.58
N GLN A 350 -44.87 -179.16 -61.28
CA GLN A 350 -43.49 -179.49 -61.68
C GLN A 350 -42.99 -180.81 -61.06
N SER A 351 -43.41 -181.12 -59.84
CA SER A 351 -43.03 -182.37 -59.15
C SER A 351 -43.51 -183.65 -59.84
N GLN A 352 -44.49 -183.59 -60.74
CA GLN A 352 -45.00 -184.77 -61.46
C GLN A 352 -44.23 -185.09 -62.74
N LEU A 353 -43.49 -184.12 -63.29
CA LEU A 353 -42.79 -184.27 -64.58
C LEU A 353 -41.44 -184.97 -64.43
N GLN A 354 -40.77 -184.80 -63.29
CA GLN A 354 -39.39 -185.27 -63.08
C GLN A 354 -39.25 -186.80 -63.09
N ALA A 355 -40.29 -187.55 -62.69
CA ALA A 355 -40.28 -189.01 -62.61
C ALA A 355 -40.36 -189.74 -63.98
N LYS A 356 -40.17 -189.02 -65.09
CA LYS A 356 -40.31 -189.54 -66.47
C LYS A 356 -39.06 -189.43 -67.34
N CYS A 357 -37.97 -188.83 -66.85
CA CYS A 357 -36.82 -188.48 -67.69
C CYS A 357 -35.60 -189.41 -67.56
N ASP A 358 -35.53 -190.26 -66.52
CA ASP A 358 -34.34 -191.04 -66.20
C ASP A 358 -34.15 -192.33 -67.04
N GLU A 359 -34.99 -192.56 -68.07
CA GLU A 359 -35.06 -193.82 -68.83
C GLU A 359 -34.43 -193.76 -70.25
N LEU A 360 -33.78 -192.64 -70.62
CA LEU A 360 -33.21 -192.47 -71.99
C LEU A 360 -31.67 -192.45 -72.01
N THR A 361 -31.08 -193.64 -71.88
CA THR A 361 -29.65 -193.88 -71.69
C THR A 361 -28.79 -193.72 -72.96
N SER A 362 -27.63 -193.06 -72.79
CA SER A 362 -26.33 -193.33 -73.45
C SER A 362 -26.26 -193.78 -74.92
N PHE A 363 -25.77 -192.90 -75.82
CA PHE A 363 -25.02 -193.33 -77.02
C PHE A 363 -24.02 -192.26 -77.53
N SER A 364 -23.06 -192.68 -78.36
CA SER A 364 -22.06 -191.85 -79.08
C SER A 364 -20.99 -191.10 -78.27
N CYS A 365 -20.04 -191.84 -77.69
CA CYS A 365 -18.83 -191.32 -77.03
C CYS A 365 -17.76 -190.76 -78.02
N THR A 366 -18.19 -189.94 -78.97
CA THR A 366 -17.33 -189.17 -79.88
C THR A 366 -17.80 -187.72 -79.95
N LYS A 367 -19.13 -187.51 -79.99
CA LYS A 367 -19.74 -186.19 -79.84
C LYS A 367 -19.42 -185.56 -78.48
N CYS A 368 -19.15 -186.37 -77.45
CA CYS A 368 -18.61 -185.88 -76.18
C CYS A 368 -17.29 -185.14 -76.35
N ALA A 369 -16.37 -185.60 -77.19
CA ALA A 369 -15.07 -184.95 -77.38
C ALA A 369 -15.17 -183.61 -78.12
N GLU A 370 -16.02 -183.51 -79.16
CA GLU A 370 -16.34 -182.22 -79.80
C GLU A 370 -17.06 -181.28 -78.83
N LEU A 371 -17.94 -181.80 -77.97
CA LEU A 371 -18.62 -181.03 -76.94
C LEU A 371 -17.65 -180.57 -75.85
N ASP A 372 -16.66 -181.38 -75.46
CA ASP A 372 -15.62 -181.02 -74.48
C ASP A 372 -14.66 -179.96 -75.05
N GLU A 373 -14.28 -180.04 -76.33
CA GLU A 373 -13.53 -178.98 -77.01
C GLU A 373 -14.34 -177.67 -77.06
N LYS A 374 -15.64 -177.75 -77.40
CA LYS A 374 -16.54 -176.58 -77.35
C LYS A 374 -16.80 -176.09 -75.92
N LEU A 375 -16.80 -176.97 -74.92
CA LEU A 375 -16.88 -176.59 -73.51
C LEU A 375 -15.62 -175.83 -73.08
N SER A 376 -14.44 -176.28 -73.54
CA SER A 376 -13.16 -175.60 -73.31
C SER A 376 -13.12 -174.24 -73.97
N GLU A 377 -13.56 -174.11 -75.23
CA GLU A 377 -13.67 -172.82 -75.93
C GLU A 377 -14.67 -171.88 -75.22
N ILE A 378 -15.85 -172.38 -74.83
CA ILE A 378 -16.84 -171.62 -74.06
C ILE A 378 -16.30 -171.22 -72.68
N THR A 379 -15.52 -172.09 -72.02
CA THR A 379 -14.90 -171.79 -70.72
C THR A 379 -13.84 -170.70 -70.86
N GLN A 380 -12.97 -170.77 -71.86
CA GLN A 380 -11.99 -169.72 -72.16
C GLN A 380 -12.67 -168.38 -72.53
N LEU A 381 -13.78 -168.42 -73.26
CA LEU A 381 -14.59 -167.23 -73.55
C LEU A 381 -15.27 -166.68 -72.29
N TYR A 382 -15.77 -167.53 -71.40
CA TYR A 382 -16.37 -167.15 -70.13
C TYR A 382 -15.33 -166.54 -69.16
N GLU A 383 -14.15 -167.14 -69.05
CA GLU A 383 -13.00 -166.56 -68.35
C GLU A 383 -12.60 -165.20 -68.93
N LYS A 384 -12.53 -165.07 -70.26
CA LYS A 384 -12.22 -163.80 -70.93
C LYS A 384 -13.29 -162.74 -70.68
N VAL A 385 -14.57 -163.11 -70.62
CA VAL A 385 -15.68 -162.21 -70.25
C VAL A 385 -15.60 -161.83 -68.77
N ASN A 386 -15.30 -162.76 -67.87
CA ASN A 386 -15.13 -162.47 -66.44
C ASN A 386 -13.90 -161.58 -66.16
N LEU A 387 -12.80 -161.78 -66.88
CA LEU A 387 -11.63 -160.89 -66.85
C LEU A 387 -11.97 -159.50 -67.43
N GLY A 388 -12.75 -159.43 -68.49
CA GLY A 388 -13.27 -158.18 -69.05
C GLY A 388 -14.17 -157.43 -68.07
N ARG A 389 -15.09 -158.15 -67.42
CA ARG A 389 -15.96 -157.62 -66.37
C ARG A 389 -15.17 -157.16 -65.15
N SER A 390 -14.26 -157.98 -64.63
CA SER A 390 -13.40 -157.61 -63.49
C SER A 390 -12.57 -156.35 -63.78
N ARG A 391 -12.05 -156.18 -65.00
CA ARG A 391 -11.40 -154.93 -65.42
C ARG A 391 -12.37 -153.74 -65.48
N SER A 392 -13.59 -153.95 -65.96
CA SER A 392 -14.64 -152.92 -65.97
C SER A 392 -15.05 -152.51 -64.55
N ASP A 393 -15.25 -153.46 -63.66
CA ASP A 393 -15.61 -153.24 -62.26
C ASP A 393 -14.45 -152.52 -61.52
N SER A 394 -13.19 -152.83 -61.83
CA SER A 394 -12.02 -152.08 -61.34
C SER A 394 -11.96 -150.64 -61.87
N LEU A 395 -12.24 -150.41 -63.16
CA LEU A 395 -12.30 -149.05 -63.74
C LEU A 395 -13.47 -148.22 -63.16
N ILE A 396 -14.59 -148.86 -62.83
CA ILE A 396 -15.72 -148.23 -62.14
C ILE A 396 -15.30 -147.84 -60.70
N ALA A 397 -14.61 -148.72 -59.97
CA ALA A 397 -14.10 -148.40 -58.64
C ALA A 397 -13.04 -147.28 -58.67
N GLU A 398 -12.14 -147.28 -59.65
CA GLU A 398 -11.13 -146.23 -59.84
C GLU A 398 -11.78 -144.87 -60.15
N THR A 399 -12.73 -144.83 -61.10
CA THR A 399 -13.44 -143.57 -61.43
C THR A 399 -14.35 -143.10 -60.30
N GLN A 400 -14.88 -143.99 -59.46
CA GLN A 400 -15.57 -143.62 -58.21
C GLN A 400 -14.61 -143.03 -57.16
N SER A 401 -13.39 -143.54 -57.03
CA SER A 401 -12.34 -142.94 -56.17
C SER A 401 -11.99 -141.53 -56.66
N GLN A 402 -11.69 -141.38 -57.95
CA GLN A 402 -11.36 -140.09 -58.58
C GLN A 402 -12.51 -139.07 -58.42
N LEU A 403 -13.78 -139.52 -58.48
CA LEU A 403 -14.93 -138.67 -58.21
C LEU A 403 -14.99 -138.22 -56.75
N GLY A 404 -14.73 -139.11 -55.78
CA GLY A 404 -14.66 -138.79 -54.36
C GLY A 404 -13.51 -137.83 -54.02
N GLU A 405 -12.34 -138.02 -54.64
CA GLU A 405 -11.18 -137.12 -54.55
C GLU A 405 -11.53 -135.73 -55.11
N MET A 406 -12.10 -135.65 -56.31
CA MET A 406 -12.56 -134.40 -56.91
C MET A 406 -13.62 -133.69 -56.06
N GLN A 407 -14.55 -134.43 -55.45
CA GLN A 407 -15.59 -133.89 -54.58
C GLN A 407 -15.00 -133.37 -53.26
N THR A 408 -13.95 -134.01 -52.75
CA THR A 408 -13.16 -133.54 -51.59
C THR A 408 -12.38 -132.26 -51.94
N ILE A 409 -11.72 -132.21 -53.11
CA ILE A 409 -11.03 -131.02 -53.62
C ILE A 409 -12.02 -129.86 -53.79
N LYS A 410 -13.24 -130.12 -54.28
CA LYS A 410 -14.31 -129.11 -54.39
C LYS A 410 -14.70 -128.53 -53.02
N GLN A 411 -14.84 -129.36 -51.99
CA GLN A 411 -15.10 -128.88 -50.62
C GLN A 411 -13.92 -128.05 -50.07
N GLN A 412 -12.68 -128.50 -50.29
CA GLN A 412 -11.49 -127.75 -49.87
C GLN A 412 -11.38 -126.40 -50.59
N TYR A 413 -11.77 -126.32 -51.87
CA TYR A 413 -11.82 -125.09 -52.64
C TYR A 413 -12.85 -124.10 -52.05
N VAL A 414 -14.10 -124.53 -51.83
CA VAL A 414 -15.14 -123.68 -51.21
C VAL A 414 -14.68 -123.19 -49.83
N ALA A 415 -14.19 -124.09 -48.97
CA ALA A 415 -13.67 -123.74 -47.66
C ALA A 415 -12.36 -122.92 -47.71
N SER A 416 -11.74 -122.72 -48.88
CA SER A 416 -10.63 -121.77 -49.09
C SER A 416 -11.12 -120.43 -49.60
N GLN A 417 -12.17 -120.41 -50.42
CA GLN A 417 -12.85 -119.20 -50.89
C GLN A 417 -13.52 -118.47 -49.72
N GLU A 418 -14.25 -119.16 -48.86
CA GLU A 418 -14.89 -118.58 -47.66
C GLU A 418 -13.85 -117.87 -46.76
N ARG A 419 -12.70 -118.52 -46.53
CA ARG A 419 -11.58 -117.92 -45.79
C ARG A 419 -10.96 -116.71 -46.51
N LEU A 420 -10.90 -116.72 -47.84
CA LEU A 420 -10.43 -115.57 -48.62
C LEU A 420 -11.39 -114.39 -48.50
N GLU A 421 -12.70 -114.64 -48.58
CA GLU A 421 -13.74 -113.62 -48.38
C GLU A 421 -13.71 -113.03 -46.97
N ASP A 422 -13.48 -113.83 -45.93
CA ASP A 422 -13.29 -113.34 -44.56
C ASP A 422 -12.00 -112.53 -44.39
N PHE A 423 -10.88 -112.93 -45.00
CA PHE A 423 -9.66 -112.11 -45.04
C PHE A 423 -9.86 -110.80 -45.82
N MET A 424 -10.73 -110.77 -46.84
CA MET A 424 -11.09 -109.54 -47.56
C MET A 424 -11.95 -108.62 -46.68
N LYS A 425 -12.97 -109.14 -45.99
CA LYS A 425 -13.77 -108.38 -45.00
C LYS A 425 -12.88 -107.80 -43.89
N GLN A 426 -11.93 -108.59 -43.39
CA GLN A 426 -10.97 -108.14 -42.38
C GLN A 426 -10.05 -107.04 -42.89
N ASN A 427 -9.55 -107.14 -44.14
CA ASN A 427 -8.75 -106.06 -44.75
C ASN A 427 -9.56 -104.77 -44.96
N MET A 428 -10.81 -104.86 -45.41
CA MET A 428 -11.69 -103.69 -45.54
C MET A 428 -11.86 -102.97 -44.19
N LYS A 429 -12.20 -103.72 -43.14
CA LYS A 429 -12.33 -103.17 -41.77
C LYS A 429 -11.01 -102.62 -41.21
N LEU A 430 -9.87 -103.24 -41.53
CA LEU A 430 -8.56 -102.72 -41.14
C LEU A 430 -8.25 -101.39 -41.83
N ASN A 431 -8.53 -101.27 -43.13
CA ASN A 431 -8.36 -100.01 -43.88
C ASN A 431 -9.29 -98.90 -43.39
N GLU A 432 -10.54 -99.25 -43.05
CA GLU A 432 -11.52 -98.33 -42.47
C GLU A 432 -11.01 -97.74 -41.14
N MET A 433 -10.61 -98.59 -40.19
CA MET A 433 -10.01 -98.16 -38.93
C MET A 433 -8.67 -97.41 -39.12
N LEU A 434 -7.91 -97.72 -40.18
CA LEU A 434 -6.67 -96.99 -40.50
C LEU A 434 -7.00 -95.57 -40.97
N SER A 435 -8.01 -95.42 -41.82
CA SER A 435 -8.51 -94.10 -42.29
C SER A 435 -9.07 -93.26 -41.13
N GLU A 436 -9.86 -93.86 -40.23
CA GLU A 436 -10.31 -93.20 -38.99
C GLU A 436 -9.13 -92.66 -38.16
N LYS A 437 -8.06 -93.47 -38.00
CA LYS A 437 -6.87 -93.09 -37.24
C LYS A 437 -6.01 -92.05 -37.97
N GLU A 438 -5.98 -92.04 -39.30
CA GLU A 438 -5.35 -90.97 -40.06
C GLU A 438 -6.07 -89.63 -39.88
N VAL A 439 -7.41 -89.63 -39.85
CA VAL A 439 -8.23 -88.44 -39.54
C VAL A 439 -8.01 -87.97 -38.11
N GLU A 440 -8.02 -88.86 -37.11
CA GLU A 440 -7.73 -88.51 -35.71
C GLU A 440 -6.32 -87.90 -35.56
N VAL A 441 -5.30 -88.49 -36.20
CA VAL A 441 -3.93 -87.97 -36.22
C VAL A 441 -3.84 -86.62 -36.96
N ALA A 442 -4.65 -86.37 -37.99
CA ALA A 442 -4.72 -85.07 -38.66
C ALA A 442 -5.33 -84.00 -37.73
N THR A 443 -6.42 -84.33 -37.03
CA THR A 443 -7.07 -83.44 -36.05
C THR A 443 -6.13 -83.10 -34.89
N LEU A 444 -5.49 -84.10 -34.27
CA LEU A 444 -4.53 -83.87 -33.19
C LEU A 444 -3.30 -83.03 -33.64
N LYS A 445 -2.87 -83.16 -34.90
CA LYS A 445 -1.84 -82.28 -35.48
C LYS A 445 -2.32 -80.85 -35.71
N ALA A 446 -3.59 -80.64 -36.02
CA ALA A 446 -4.18 -79.31 -36.15
C ALA A 446 -4.32 -78.63 -34.78
N GLU A 447 -4.81 -79.36 -33.76
CA GLU A 447 -4.86 -78.88 -32.37
C GLU A 447 -3.47 -78.56 -31.83
N MET A 448 -2.49 -79.46 -32.02
CA MET A 448 -1.10 -79.21 -31.61
C MET A 448 -0.52 -77.93 -32.24
N LYS A 449 -0.84 -77.64 -33.51
CA LYS A 449 -0.47 -76.38 -34.15
C LYS A 449 -1.16 -75.18 -33.50
N LYS A 450 -2.47 -75.27 -33.21
CA LYS A 450 -3.24 -74.20 -32.53
C LYS A 450 -2.64 -73.86 -31.16
N TRP A 451 -2.43 -74.88 -30.31
CA TRP A 451 -1.78 -74.70 -29.01
C TRP A 451 -0.36 -74.13 -29.11
N SER A 452 0.40 -74.49 -30.15
CA SER A 452 1.74 -73.94 -30.42
C SER A 452 1.69 -72.44 -30.78
N VAL A 453 0.69 -72.00 -31.55
CA VAL A 453 0.46 -70.58 -31.86
C VAL A 453 0.03 -69.82 -30.61
N GLU A 454 -1.00 -70.29 -29.90
CA GLU A 454 -1.49 -69.67 -28.66
C GLU A 454 -0.38 -69.52 -27.60
N MET A 455 0.48 -70.53 -27.43
CA MET A 455 1.64 -70.46 -26.54
C MET A 455 2.64 -69.38 -26.98
N SER A 456 2.86 -69.20 -28.29
CA SER A 456 3.74 -68.16 -28.82
C SER A 456 3.16 -66.75 -28.63
N GLU A 457 1.84 -66.59 -28.76
CA GLU A 457 1.12 -65.32 -28.53
C GLU A 457 1.08 -64.96 -27.04
N LEU A 458 0.82 -65.92 -26.15
CA LEU A 458 0.93 -65.71 -24.71
C LEU A 458 2.36 -65.32 -24.31
N GLN A 459 3.38 -65.86 -24.97
CA GLN A 459 4.77 -65.52 -24.68
C GLN A 459 5.18 -64.14 -25.24
N THR A 460 4.62 -63.68 -26.37
CA THR A 460 4.82 -62.28 -26.82
C THR A 460 4.06 -61.30 -25.93
N GLN A 461 2.81 -61.58 -25.56
CA GLN A 461 2.03 -60.78 -24.59
C GLN A 461 2.76 -60.66 -23.25
N HIS A 462 3.33 -61.74 -22.72
CA HIS A 462 4.13 -61.71 -21.49
C HIS A 462 5.35 -60.79 -21.60
N ASN A 463 6.03 -60.77 -22.75
CA ASN A 463 7.17 -59.88 -22.98
C ASN A 463 6.76 -58.40 -23.10
N VAL A 464 5.59 -58.10 -23.70
CA VAL A 464 5.03 -56.74 -23.73
C VAL A 464 4.70 -56.28 -22.30
N LEU A 465 3.88 -57.04 -21.56
CA LEU A 465 3.50 -56.70 -20.17
C LEU A 465 4.70 -56.55 -19.22
N LYS A 466 5.78 -57.31 -19.46
CA LYS A 466 7.05 -57.18 -18.74
C LYS A 466 7.78 -55.87 -19.06
N THR A 467 7.69 -55.40 -20.31
CA THR A 467 8.25 -54.13 -20.77
C THR A 467 7.45 -52.96 -20.20
N ASP A 468 6.12 -53.01 -20.30
CA ASP A 468 5.20 -52.03 -19.70
C ASP A 468 5.46 -51.86 -18.19
N ASN A 469 5.69 -52.96 -17.47
CA ASN A 469 6.01 -52.93 -16.04
C ASN A 469 7.35 -52.23 -15.77
N THR A 470 8.36 -52.41 -16.63
CA THR A 470 9.63 -51.66 -16.52
C THR A 470 9.47 -50.17 -16.85
N GLU A 471 8.63 -49.81 -17.83
CA GLU A 471 8.30 -48.40 -18.09
C GLU A 471 7.52 -47.76 -16.94
N HIS A 472 6.49 -48.44 -16.41
CA HIS A 472 5.74 -47.95 -15.25
C HIS A 472 6.65 -47.73 -14.03
N ARG A 473 7.66 -48.58 -13.81
CA ARG A 473 8.70 -48.34 -12.79
C ARG A 473 9.55 -47.11 -13.08
N GLN A 474 9.98 -46.90 -14.32
CA GLN A 474 10.74 -45.70 -14.69
C GLN A 474 9.92 -44.41 -14.55
N ARG A 475 8.66 -44.41 -15.03
CA ARG A 475 7.72 -43.28 -14.85
C ARG A 475 7.46 -43.00 -13.36
N SER A 476 7.23 -44.04 -12.56
CA SER A 476 7.08 -43.91 -11.10
C SER A 476 8.33 -43.36 -10.41
N ALA A 477 9.53 -43.76 -10.85
CA ALA A 477 10.78 -43.23 -10.32
C ALA A 477 10.98 -41.74 -10.69
N SER A 478 10.65 -41.34 -11.92
CA SER A 478 10.70 -39.93 -12.34
C SER A 478 9.75 -39.06 -11.51
N VAL A 479 8.48 -39.48 -11.37
CA VAL A 479 7.49 -38.75 -10.56
C VAL A 479 7.94 -38.62 -9.10
N ASN A 480 8.61 -39.63 -8.54
CA ASN A 480 9.15 -39.55 -7.17
C ASN A 480 10.33 -38.57 -7.05
N VAL A 481 11.17 -38.45 -8.08
CA VAL A 481 12.26 -37.45 -8.14
C VAL A 481 11.69 -36.04 -8.30
N ASP A 482 10.66 -35.86 -9.13
CA ASP A 482 10.03 -34.55 -9.32
C ASP A 482 9.22 -34.12 -8.07
N PHE A 483 8.59 -35.07 -7.37
CA PHE A 483 8.00 -34.83 -6.05
C PHE A 483 9.04 -34.31 -5.04
N GLN A 484 10.23 -34.94 -4.96
CA GLN A 484 11.31 -34.50 -4.07
C GLN A 484 11.74 -33.05 -4.36
N LYS A 485 11.93 -32.68 -5.64
CA LYS A 485 12.22 -31.28 -6.02
C LYS A 485 11.14 -30.30 -5.58
N THR A 486 9.85 -30.69 -5.66
CA THR A 486 8.75 -29.84 -5.20
C THR A 486 8.70 -29.72 -3.67
N GLU A 487 9.10 -30.77 -2.93
CA GLU A 487 9.22 -30.74 -1.47
C GLU A 487 10.39 -29.85 -1.01
N GLU A 488 11.52 -29.90 -1.71
CA GLU A 488 12.66 -28.98 -1.51
C GLU A 488 12.25 -27.52 -1.80
N SER A 489 11.61 -27.28 -2.95
CA SER A 489 11.10 -25.95 -3.33
C SER A 489 10.08 -25.41 -2.32
N LEU A 490 9.26 -26.26 -1.70
CA LEU A 490 8.32 -25.89 -0.65
C LEU A 490 9.04 -25.44 0.62
N LYS A 491 10.11 -26.14 1.03
CA LYS A 491 10.93 -25.80 2.21
C LYS A 491 11.68 -24.48 2.01
N ASP A 492 12.22 -24.23 0.82
CA ASP A 492 12.85 -22.96 0.48
C ASP A 492 11.84 -21.79 0.56
N LEU A 493 10.64 -21.97 -0.02
CA LEU A 493 9.57 -20.97 0.07
C LEU A 493 9.10 -20.75 1.52
N GLN A 494 8.92 -21.82 2.31
CA GLN A 494 8.53 -21.74 3.71
C GLN A 494 9.57 -20.98 4.55
N THR A 495 10.86 -21.26 4.32
CA THR A 495 11.99 -20.56 4.97
C THR A 495 11.96 -19.07 4.63
N LYS A 496 11.79 -18.75 3.34
CA LYS A 496 11.72 -17.37 2.83
C LYS A 496 10.50 -16.60 3.36
N CYS A 497 9.36 -17.27 3.56
CA CYS A 497 8.21 -16.69 4.26
C CYS A 497 8.53 -16.38 5.73
N GLY A 498 9.24 -17.27 6.43
CA GLY A 498 9.71 -17.03 7.81
C GLY A 498 10.66 -15.83 7.92
N GLU A 499 11.59 -15.67 6.98
CA GLU A 499 12.46 -14.48 6.90
C GLU A 499 11.67 -13.18 6.67
N LEU A 500 10.68 -13.21 5.78
CA LEU A 500 9.81 -12.05 5.49
C LEU A 500 8.94 -11.70 6.70
N GLU A 501 8.37 -12.69 7.40
CA GLU A 501 7.67 -12.46 8.67
C GLU A 501 8.57 -11.82 9.73
N LYS A 502 9.83 -12.28 9.84
CA LYS A 502 10.80 -11.72 10.78
C LYS A 502 11.09 -10.25 10.46
N LYS A 503 11.40 -9.94 9.19
CA LYS A 503 11.60 -8.56 8.72
C LYS A 503 10.36 -7.67 8.94
N ASN A 504 9.16 -8.22 8.76
CA ASN A 504 7.92 -7.46 8.98
C ASN A 504 7.70 -7.14 10.47
N LYS A 505 8.04 -8.06 11.38
CA LYS A 505 8.05 -7.83 12.85
C LYS A 505 9.12 -6.80 13.25
N GLU A 506 10.32 -6.88 12.68
CA GLU A 506 11.41 -5.90 12.88
C GLU A 506 11.01 -4.50 12.40
N LEU A 507 10.44 -4.38 11.20
CA LEU A 507 9.93 -3.11 10.65
C LEU A 507 8.77 -2.54 11.49
N SER A 508 7.83 -3.37 11.93
CA SER A 508 6.72 -2.94 12.80
C SER A 508 7.25 -2.37 14.12
N THR A 509 8.23 -3.04 14.74
CA THR A 509 8.88 -2.59 15.98
C THR A 509 9.62 -1.25 15.78
N SER A 510 10.29 -1.09 14.63
CA SER A 510 10.95 0.18 14.25
C SER A 510 9.94 1.32 14.07
N ILE A 511 8.81 1.06 13.41
CA ILE A 511 7.72 2.02 13.23
C ILE A 511 7.11 2.43 14.59
N GLU A 512 6.94 1.50 15.53
CA GLU A 512 6.48 1.82 16.88
C GLU A 512 7.47 2.71 17.64
N ALA A 513 8.77 2.41 17.57
CA ALA A 513 9.83 3.22 18.19
C ALA A 513 9.89 4.64 17.60
N ILE A 514 9.82 4.78 16.26
CA ILE A 514 9.78 6.07 15.56
C ILE A 514 8.52 6.86 15.93
N ASN A 515 7.37 6.20 16.11
CA ASN A 515 6.14 6.86 16.57
C ASN A 515 6.23 7.32 18.04
N ALA A 516 6.91 6.57 18.90
CA ALA A 516 7.16 6.96 20.30
C ALA A 516 8.07 8.20 20.39
N ASP A 517 9.19 8.21 19.67
CA ASP A 517 10.09 9.36 19.56
C ASP A 517 9.39 10.60 18.98
N ASN A 518 8.62 10.45 17.89
CA ASN A 518 7.82 11.54 17.35
C ASN A 518 6.77 12.08 18.33
N LYS A 519 6.20 11.22 19.19
CA LYS A 519 5.24 11.62 20.23
C LYS A 519 5.92 12.42 21.34
N ASP A 520 7.10 12.00 21.80
CA ASP A 520 7.92 12.74 22.77
C ASP A 520 8.39 14.09 22.20
N LYS A 521 8.93 14.12 20.98
CA LYS A 521 9.31 15.35 20.27
C LYS A 521 8.13 16.33 20.15
N ARG A 522 6.93 15.84 19.81
CA ARG A 522 5.70 16.66 19.79
C ARG A 522 5.29 17.17 21.18
N GLN A 523 5.48 16.38 22.24
CA GLN A 523 5.22 16.83 23.62
C GLN A 523 6.22 17.90 24.07
N LYS A 524 7.52 17.72 23.81
CA LYS A 524 8.58 18.71 24.07
C LYS A 524 8.35 20.00 23.30
N ALA A 525 8.04 19.93 22.01
CA ALA A 525 7.69 21.09 21.21
C ALA A 525 6.44 21.83 21.74
N LYS A 526 5.40 21.09 22.16
CA LYS A 526 4.19 21.68 22.77
C LYS A 526 4.52 22.38 24.09
N ALA A 527 5.36 21.79 24.95
CA ALA A 527 5.80 22.41 26.20
C ALA A 527 6.61 23.69 25.97
N LEU A 528 7.55 23.68 25.01
CA LEU A 528 8.32 24.86 24.61
C LEU A 528 7.41 25.99 24.09
N VAL A 529 6.45 25.66 23.22
CA VAL A 529 5.45 26.63 22.72
C VAL A 529 4.60 27.19 23.87
N GLN A 530 4.24 26.38 24.88
CA GLN A 530 3.54 26.88 26.06
C GLN A 530 4.40 27.81 26.92
N SER A 531 5.71 27.54 27.08
CA SER A 531 6.64 28.45 27.77
C SER A 531 6.75 29.80 27.04
N LEU A 532 7.03 29.76 25.74
CA LEU A 532 7.18 30.96 24.90
C LEU A 532 5.89 31.80 24.82
N VAL A 533 4.71 31.17 24.86
CA VAL A 533 3.42 31.88 24.96
C VAL A 533 3.23 32.52 26.35
N GLY A 534 3.66 31.85 27.42
CA GLY A 534 3.69 32.42 28.77
C GLY A 534 4.64 33.63 28.86
N GLU A 535 5.89 33.47 28.44
CA GLU A 535 6.89 34.56 28.37
C GLU A 535 6.40 35.73 27.53
N LYS A 536 5.82 35.48 26.35
CA LYS A 536 5.20 36.52 25.51
C LYS A 536 4.07 37.27 26.25
N THR A 537 3.26 36.56 27.03
CA THR A 537 2.15 37.15 27.79
C THR A 537 2.71 38.04 28.91
N ASN A 538 3.65 37.52 29.70
CA ASN A 538 4.34 38.27 30.76
C ASN A 538 5.03 39.55 30.22
N LEU A 539 5.72 39.45 29.07
CA LEU A 539 6.35 40.59 28.41
C LEU A 539 5.33 41.61 27.88
N GLN A 540 4.15 41.15 27.43
CA GLN A 540 3.08 42.02 26.96
C GLN A 540 2.32 42.70 28.11
N GLU A 541 2.22 42.05 29.27
CA GLU A 541 1.75 42.64 30.53
C GLU A 541 2.74 43.68 31.06
N ALA A 542 4.03 43.34 31.17
CA ALA A 542 5.08 44.29 31.56
C ALA A 542 5.16 45.51 30.61
N LYS A 543 4.96 45.31 29.30
CA LYS A 543 4.82 46.42 28.34
C LYS A 543 3.59 47.28 28.63
N SER A 544 2.47 46.70 29.04
CA SER A 544 1.27 47.45 29.41
C SER A 544 1.48 48.25 30.70
N GLU A 545 2.23 47.73 31.67
CA GLU A 545 2.60 48.45 32.89
C GLU A 545 3.56 49.60 32.63
N LEU A 546 4.63 49.36 31.84
CA LEU A 546 5.54 50.42 31.41
C LEU A 546 4.82 51.50 30.59
N GLN A 547 3.83 51.15 29.76
CA GLN A 547 3.02 52.13 29.04
C GLN A 547 2.18 52.99 30.00
N LYS A 548 1.52 52.39 31.01
CA LYS A 548 0.78 53.14 32.04
C LYS A 548 1.70 54.10 32.81
N GLU A 549 2.93 53.68 33.13
CA GLU A 549 3.89 54.52 33.84
C GLU A 549 4.43 55.65 32.94
N VAL A 550 4.68 55.40 31.65
CA VAL A 550 5.01 56.44 30.67
C VAL A 550 3.88 57.47 30.56
N ASP A 551 2.62 57.04 30.53
CA ASP A 551 1.48 57.96 30.47
C ASP A 551 1.27 58.70 31.79
N ARG A 552 1.52 58.07 32.94
CA ARG A 552 1.56 58.73 34.26
C ARG A 552 2.64 59.81 34.33
N LEU A 553 3.86 59.50 33.89
CA LEU A 553 4.97 60.45 33.84
C LEU A 553 4.70 61.60 32.86
N ARG A 554 4.05 61.34 31.72
CA ARG A 554 3.59 62.39 30.79
C ARG A 554 2.55 63.32 31.44
N MET A 555 1.61 62.78 32.21
CA MET A 555 0.66 63.59 32.98
C MET A 555 1.37 64.42 34.07
N GLU A 556 2.35 63.83 34.78
CA GLU A 556 3.13 64.55 35.79
C GLU A 556 3.98 65.68 35.19
N VAL A 557 4.67 65.43 34.07
CA VAL A 557 5.43 66.47 33.35
C VAL A 557 4.51 67.58 32.83
N ASN A 558 3.35 67.24 32.25
CA ASN A 558 2.38 68.24 31.81
C ASN A 558 1.83 69.07 32.98
N GLN A 559 1.56 68.45 34.13
CA GLN A 559 1.14 69.14 35.35
C GLN A 559 2.23 70.10 35.85
N ARG A 560 3.50 69.67 35.89
CA ARG A 560 4.63 70.55 36.25
C ARG A 560 4.84 71.69 35.25
N ASN A 561 4.60 71.47 33.96
CA ASN A 561 4.64 72.54 32.96
C ASN A 561 3.55 73.58 33.21
N VAL A 562 2.31 73.15 33.50
CA VAL A 562 1.20 74.04 33.88
C VAL A 562 1.49 74.81 35.17
N GLU A 563 2.11 74.17 36.17
CA GLU A 563 2.55 74.83 37.40
C GLU A 563 3.68 75.84 37.15
N ASN A 564 4.66 75.51 36.31
CA ASN A 564 5.72 76.43 35.90
C ASN A 564 5.17 77.63 35.12
N ASP A 565 4.24 77.43 34.19
CA ASP A 565 3.59 78.52 33.44
C ASP A 565 2.77 79.44 34.38
N GLN A 566 2.11 78.87 35.39
CA GLN A 566 1.43 79.64 36.44
C GLN A 566 2.43 80.44 37.29
N GLN A 567 3.56 79.86 37.70
CA GLN A 567 4.61 80.56 38.45
C GLN A 567 5.27 81.66 37.61
N LEU A 568 5.60 81.39 36.35
CA LEU A 568 6.14 82.38 35.41
C LEU A 568 5.16 83.53 35.17
N LYS A 569 3.87 83.23 35.07
CA LYS A 569 2.83 84.27 34.99
C LYS A 569 2.76 85.08 36.29
N GLN A 570 2.71 84.44 37.46
CA GLN A 570 2.69 85.16 38.74
C GLN A 570 3.92 86.06 38.89
N VAL A 571 5.13 85.57 38.60
CA VAL A 571 6.37 86.36 38.67
C VAL A 571 6.34 87.53 37.68
N ARG A 572 5.78 87.35 36.47
CA ARG A 572 5.58 88.44 35.50
C ARG A 572 4.57 89.48 36.01
N ASP A 573 3.45 89.04 36.57
CA ASP A 573 2.40 89.91 37.10
C ASP A 573 2.91 90.69 38.33
N GLU A 574 3.59 90.04 39.27
CA GLU A 574 4.29 90.70 40.40
C GLU A 574 5.39 91.67 39.93
N THR A 575 6.10 91.36 38.85
CA THR A 575 7.15 92.25 38.30
C THR A 575 6.52 93.47 37.64
N ASN A 576 5.39 93.32 36.94
CA ASN A 576 4.61 94.43 36.41
C ASN A 576 4.00 95.30 37.53
N GLU A 577 3.50 94.69 38.61
CA GLU A 577 3.00 95.43 39.77
C GLU A 577 4.12 96.23 40.45
N LYS A 578 5.28 95.61 40.71
CA LYS A 578 6.48 96.31 41.21
C LYS A 578 6.96 97.40 40.26
N ALA A 579 6.90 97.19 38.95
CA ALA A 579 7.25 98.23 37.96
C ALA A 579 6.27 99.41 37.99
N SER A 580 4.96 99.15 38.10
CA SER A 580 3.92 100.18 38.27
C SER A 580 4.09 100.95 39.58
N GLN A 581 4.36 100.25 40.68
CA GLN A 581 4.61 100.83 42.00
C GLN A 581 5.89 101.71 42.00
N ASN A 582 6.97 101.24 41.37
CA ASN A 582 8.18 102.02 41.15
C ASN A 582 7.91 103.25 40.26
N ALA A 583 7.14 103.13 39.19
CA ALA A 583 6.76 104.26 38.34
C ALA A 583 5.96 105.32 39.12
N SER A 584 5.02 104.91 39.98
CA SER A 584 4.29 105.84 40.86
C SER A 584 5.20 106.55 41.87
N THR A 585 6.22 105.84 42.37
CA THR A 585 7.24 106.40 43.28
C THR A 585 8.13 107.40 42.57
N VAL A 586 8.58 107.09 41.34
CA VAL A 586 9.36 108.01 40.49
C VAL A 586 8.55 109.25 40.11
N GLN A 587 7.25 109.12 39.84
CA GLN A 587 6.37 110.26 39.61
C GLN A 587 6.27 111.16 40.85
N SER A 588 6.03 110.58 42.03
CA SER A 588 5.99 111.31 43.31
C SER A 588 7.29 112.08 43.58
N LEU A 589 8.45 111.43 43.39
CA LEU A 589 9.77 112.06 43.52
C LEU A 589 10.00 113.16 42.45
N THR A 590 9.44 113.00 41.26
CA THR A 590 9.52 114.02 40.19
C THR A 590 8.70 115.26 40.55
N ASP A 591 7.51 115.08 41.12
CA ASP A 591 6.67 116.17 41.61
C ASP A 591 7.28 116.87 42.84
N GLU A 592 7.94 116.13 43.73
CA GLU A 592 8.72 116.68 44.84
C GLU A 592 9.94 117.48 44.35
N ILE A 593 10.69 116.98 43.36
CA ILE A 593 11.77 117.74 42.69
C ILE A 593 11.21 119.01 42.02
N ALA A 594 10.01 118.96 41.43
CA ALA A 594 9.36 120.13 40.85
C ALA A 594 8.88 121.13 41.92
N ALA A 595 8.55 120.67 43.14
CA ALA A 595 8.27 121.53 44.29
C ALA A 595 9.55 122.18 44.83
N LEU A 596 10.62 121.40 45.05
CA LEU A 596 11.92 121.88 45.49
C LEU A 596 12.52 122.93 44.53
N LYS A 597 12.37 122.75 43.21
CA LYS A 597 12.76 123.76 42.21
C LYS A 597 11.97 125.09 42.35
N ARG A 598 10.67 125.03 42.68
CA ARG A 598 9.86 126.24 42.95
C ARG A 598 10.27 126.94 44.25
N THR A 599 10.60 126.17 45.30
CA THR A 599 11.12 126.70 46.57
C THR A 599 12.50 127.37 46.36
N LEU A 600 13.38 126.75 45.58
CA LEU A 600 14.69 127.33 45.26
C LEU A 600 14.57 128.67 44.50
N ALA A 601 13.66 128.76 43.53
CA ALA A 601 13.40 130.00 42.80
C ALA A 601 12.87 131.14 43.69
N THR A 602 12.02 130.83 44.68
CA THR A 602 11.54 131.83 45.65
C THR A 602 12.64 132.29 46.61
N VAL A 603 13.54 131.39 47.03
CA VAL A 603 14.74 131.77 47.81
C VAL A 603 15.66 132.69 47.01
N GLN A 604 15.96 132.37 45.75
CA GLN A 604 16.82 133.19 44.89
C GLN A 604 16.25 134.61 44.65
N GLU A 605 14.94 134.78 44.54
CA GLU A 605 14.36 136.12 44.43
C GLU A 605 14.41 136.90 45.76
N SER A 606 14.26 136.21 46.90
CA SER A 606 14.42 136.83 48.22
C SER A 606 15.85 137.35 48.46
N GLU A 607 16.86 136.64 47.95
CA GLU A 607 18.27 137.02 48.06
C GLU A 607 18.60 138.30 47.25
N LYS A 608 18.03 138.44 46.04
CA LYS A 608 18.13 139.69 45.25
C LYS A 608 17.54 140.89 45.98
N VAL A 609 16.40 140.71 46.67
CA VAL A 609 15.77 141.76 47.48
C VAL A 609 16.66 142.13 48.67
N GLN A 610 17.29 141.15 49.32
CA GLN A 610 18.20 141.38 50.44
C GLN A 610 19.49 142.11 50.02
N GLN A 611 19.99 141.88 48.80
CA GLN A 611 21.15 142.59 48.28
C GLN A 611 20.85 144.07 48.00
N ARG A 612 19.71 144.38 47.38
CA ARG A 612 19.23 145.78 47.20
C ARG A 612 19.06 146.52 48.54
N ALA A 613 18.69 145.81 49.61
CA ALA A 613 18.58 146.40 50.95
C ALA A 613 19.94 146.80 51.55
N LYS A 614 21.04 146.10 51.22
CA LYS A 614 22.40 146.47 51.66
C LYS A 614 22.89 147.74 50.98
N GLU A 615 22.65 147.89 49.68
CA GLU A 615 23.03 149.08 48.90
C GLU A 615 22.31 150.34 49.43
N LEU A 616 21.01 150.23 49.73
CA LEU A 616 20.22 151.30 50.35
C LEU A 616 20.71 151.68 51.78
N ALA A 617 21.31 150.73 52.51
CA ALA A 617 21.86 150.96 53.84
C ALA A 617 23.24 151.65 53.81
N ALA A 618 24.04 151.43 52.76
CA ALA A 618 25.31 152.14 52.56
C ALA A 618 25.08 153.63 52.30
N ALA A 619 24.22 153.97 51.33
CA ALA A 619 23.92 155.35 50.95
C ALA A 619 23.34 156.21 52.10
N LYS A 620 22.67 155.58 53.09
CA LYS A 620 22.14 156.30 54.27
C LYS A 620 23.23 156.77 55.23
N ARG A 621 24.35 156.05 55.37
CA ARG A 621 25.42 156.42 56.32
C ARG A 621 26.19 157.68 55.91
N GLU A 622 26.47 157.85 54.61
CA GLU A 622 27.17 159.05 54.11
C GLU A 622 26.35 160.34 54.32
N ILE A 623 25.02 160.25 54.19
CA ILE A 623 24.09 161.36 54.45
C ILE A 623 24.10 161.75 55.94
N GLU A 624 24.22 160.77 56.84
CA GLU A 624 24.11 160.97 58.28
C GLU A 624 25.34 161.66 58.89
N ASP A 625 26.56 161.27 58.48
CA ASP A 625 27.81 161.91 58.92
C ASP A 625 27.99 163.34 58.35
N SER A 626 27.49 163.58 57.13
CA SER A 626 27.44 164.93 56.54
C SER A 626 26.56 165.87 57.38
N ASN A 627 25.40 165.39 57.84
CA ASN A 627 24.46 166.17 58.64
C ASN A 627 25.02 166.50 60.04
N LYS A 628 25.84 165.61 60.60
CA LYS A 628 26.48 165.78 61.92
C LYS A 628 27.46 166.96 61.96
N LYS A 629 28.24 167.17 60.89
CA LYS A 629 29.14 168.32 60.75
C LYS A 629 28.37 169.65 60.64
N ARG A 630 27.20 169.64 59.99
CA ARG A 630 26.34 170.83 59.81
C ARG A 630 25.69 171.32 61.12
N LEU A 631 25.45 170.42 62.09
CA LEU A 631 24.88 170.78 63.39
C LEU A 631 25.86 171.52 64.31
N ALA A 632 27.17 171.21 64.25
CA ALA A 632 28.18 171.88 65.07
C ALA A 632 28.28 173.39 64.75
N ALA A 633 28.41 173.75 63.47
CA ALA A 633 28.52 175.15 63.02
C ALA A 633 27.27 176.02 63.35
N LYS A 634 26.11 175.39 63.58
CA LYS A 634 24.88 176.10 63.95
C LYS A 634 24.82 176.49 65.44
N ALA A 635 25.49 175.74 66.32
CA ALA A 635 25.52 176.06 67.75
C ALA A 635 26.37 177.30 68.05
N GLU A 636 27.47 177.48 67.33
CA GLU A 636 28.42 178.59 67.52
C GLU A 636 27.84 179.94 67.09
N THR A 637 27.13 179.98 65.96
CA THR A 637 26.46 181.18 65.44
C THR A 637 25.32 181.68 66.35
N GLN A 638 24.65 180.79 67.07
CA GLN A 638 23.52 181.17 67.94
C GLN A 638 23.97 181.84 69.27
N LYS A 639 25.23 181.67 69.68
CA LYS A 639 25.77 182.32 70.89
C LYS A 639 26.01 183.82 70.69
N LEU A 640 26.61 184.21 69.56
CA LEU A 640 26.96 185.59 69.23
C LEU A 640 25.73 186.51 69.09
N ALA A 641 24.56 185.97 68.74
CA ALA A 641 23.33 186.76 68.63
C ALA A 641 22.84 187.32 69.98
N VAL A 642 23.03 186.57 71.08
CA VAL A 642 22.52 186.92 72.42
C VAL A 642 23.31 188.08 73.03
N GLU A 643 24.61 188.18 72.73
CA GLU A 643 25.48 189.26 73.20
C GLU A 643 25.14 190.61 72.51
N LEU A 644 24.60 190.56 71.28
CA LEU A 644 24.18 191.74 70.52
C LEU A 644 22.83 192.33 70.95
N GLU A 645 21.88 191.51 71.41
CA GLU A 645 20.54 191.98 71.81
C GLU A 645 20.58 192.83 73.10
N ASN A 646 21.46 192.48 74.04
CA ASN A 646 21.60 193.21 75.30
C ASN A 646 22.19 194.63 75.12
N ALA A 647 22.92 194.89 74.03
CA ALA A 647 23.46 196.21 73.74
C ALA A 647 22.37 197.22 73.32
N HIS A 648 21.31 196.78 72.64
CA HIS A 648 20.24 197.66 72.16
C HIS A 648 19.38 198.24 73.31
N LYS A 649 19.09 197.43 74.34
CA LYS A 649 18.13 197.81 75.40
C LYS A 649 18.60 198.97 76.29
N CYS A 650 19.89 199.31 76.27
CA CYS A 650 20.43 200.50 76.94
C CYS A 650 20.21 201.81 76.16
N LEU A 651 19.83 201.76 74.88
CA LEU A 651 19.77 202.93 74.00
C LEU A 651 18.37 203.56 73.93
N ASP A 652 17.32 202.74 73.83
CA ASP A 652 15.93 203.22 73.65
C ASP A 652 15.43 204.08 74.83
N HIS A 653 15.81 203.75 76.06
CA HIS A 653 15.24 204.41 77.25
C HIS A 653 15.64 205.89 77.40
N ILE A 654 16.76 206.30 76.80
CA ILE A 654 17.22 207.70 76.78
C ILE A 654 16.38 208.53 75.80
N MET A 655 15.87 207.92 74.72
CA MET A 655 15.19 208.64 73.65
C MET A 655 13.74 209.02 73.99
N THR A 656 13.06 208.24 74.85
CA THR A 656 11.61 208.36 75.05
C THR A 656 11.18 209.57 75.88
N HIS A 657 11.90 209.92 76.96
CA HIS A 657 11.43 210.94 77.91
C HIS A 657 11.61 212.40 77.43
N VAL A 658 12.42 212.64 76.39
CA VAL A 658 12.59 213.98 75.80
C VAL A 658 11.31 214.44 75.06
N ASN A 659 10.54 213.51 74.49
CA ASN A 659 9.38 213.82 73.64
C ASN A 659 8.09 214.17 74.41
N ALA A 660 7.94 213.78 75.68
CA ALA A 660 6.69 213.95 76.41
C ALA A 660 6.33 215.44 76.68
N ASN A 661 7.34 216.31 76.74
CA ASN A 661 7.20 217.70 77.21
C ASN A 661 6.63 218.70 76.17
N CYS A 662 6.22 218.22 74.98
CA CYS A 662 5.95 219.08 73.82
C CYS A 662 4.49 219.08 73.33
N THR A 663 3.73 218.00 73.57
CA THR A 663 2.55 217.67 72.76
C THR A 663 1.21 218.18 73.31
N GLU A 664 1.05 218.28 74.64
CA GLU A 664 -0.26 218.52 75.27
C GLU A 664 -0.74 219.98 75.18
N ASN A 665 0.10 220.89 74.69
CA ASN A 665 -0.10 222.34 74.74
C ASN A 665 -0.94 222.93 73.57
N VAL A 666 -1.45 222.12 72.63
CA VAL A 666 -1.80 222.61 71.26
C VAL A 666 -3.26 222.44 70.81
N GLN A 667 -4.00 221.38 71.18
CA GLN A 667 -5.36 221.15 70.63
C GLN A 667 -6.46 220.83 71.65
N GLN A 668 -6.90 221.88 72.34
CA GLN A 668 -8.12 221.88 73.18
C GLN A 668 -9.41 222.21 72.39
N ILE A 669 -9.35 222.29 71.05
CA ILE A 669 -10.19 223.20 70.23
C ILE A 669 -11.11 222.52 69.19
N ALA A 670 -10.85 221.27 68.76
CA ALA A 670 -11.51 220.63 67.61
C ALA A 670 -12.90 220.01 67.93
N LEU A 671 -13.78 220.80 68.56
CA LEU A 671 -15.15 220.43 68.98
C LEU A 671 -16.19 220.54 67.83
N VAL A 672 -17.41 220.10 68.10
CA VAL A 672 -18.68 220.54 67.45
C VAL A 672 -18.94 220.15 65.98
N GLN A 673 -17.95 219.71 65.18
CA GLN A 673 -18.16 219.42 63.74
C GLN A 673 -18.12 217.90 63.41
N GLY A 674 -19.25 217.22 63.21
CA GLY A 674 -20.61 217.73 63.39
C GLY A 674 -21.75 216.72 63.19
N HIS A 675 -22.95 217.16 63.59
CA HIS A 675 -24.24 216.55 63.26
C HIS A 675 -24.62 216.81 61.76
N VAL A 676 -25.91 216.79 61.40
CA VAL A 676 -26.48 217.33 60.13
C VAL A 676 -26.43 216.42 58.89
N LYS A 677 -25.86 215.20 58.96
CA LYS A 677 -26.10 214.13 57.95
C LYS A 677 -26.11 212.72 58.59
N GLU A 678 -27.17 212.18 59.18
CA GLU A 678 -28.61 212.53 59.22
C GLU A 678 -29.39 212.53 57.88
N ALA A 679 -30.72 212.63 58.02
CA ALA A 679 -31.77 212.86 57.01
C ALA A 679 -32.34 211.67 56.21
N ILE A 680 -31.58 210.64 55.83
CA ILE A 680 -32.06 209.53 54.97
C ILE A 680 -31.49 208.20 55.51
N GLN A 681 -32.13 207.45 56.42
CA GLN A 681 -33.57 207.16 56.62
C GLN A 681 -34.21 206.51 55.37
N VAL A 682 -34.70 205.27 55.49
CA VAL A 682 -36.15 204.96 55.59
C VAL A 682 -36.87 205.36 54.28
N LEU A 683 -37.26 204.42 53.42
CA LEU A 683 -38.22 203.33 53.67
C LEU A 683 -37.76 202.00 52.99
N GLU A 684 -37.80 200.83 53.63
CA GLU A 684 -38.88 199.79 53.56
C GLU A 684 -38.95 198.96 52.24
N LYS A 685 -39.39 197.69 52.21
CA LYS A 685 -39.74 196.72 53.27
C LYS A 685 -39.64 195.28 52.73
N ARG A 686 -39.66 194.34 53.67
CA ARG A 686 -40.20 192.96 53.58
C ARG A 686 -41.19 192.75 52.41
N ALA A 687 -40.91 191.80 51.51
CA ALA A 687 -41.90 191.29 50.53
C ALA A 687 -41.57 189.84 50.11
N ALA A 688 -42.52 188.90 50.31
CA ALA A 688 -42.57 187.48 49.85
C ALA A 688 -41.35 186.55 50.13
N THR A 689 -41.43 185.28 50.56
CA THR A 689 -42.50 184.34 50.97
C THR A 689 -43.50 183.79 49.93
N SER A 690 -43.03 182.96 48.97
CA SER A 690 -43.82 181.96 48.17
C SER A 690 -42.91 181.13 47.24
N ASN A 691 -42.89 179.78 47.11
CA ASN A 691 -43.51 178.63 47.79
C ASN A 691 -45.04 178.41 47.60
N PRO A 692 -45.58 177.20 47.27
CA PRO A 692 -44.97 175.91 46.84
C PRO A 692 -45.63 175.23 45.58
N GLN A 693 -45.17 174.02 45.22
CA GLN A 693 -45.88 172.91 44.52
C GLN A 693 -46.88 173.20 43.34
N GLY A 694 -46.37 173.17 42.09
CA GLY A 694 -46.96 172.44 40.94
C GLY A 694 -48.12 173.04 40.11
N LYS A 695 -48.04 172.93 38.76
CA LYS A 695 -49.19 172.82 37.82
C LYS A 695 -48.84 172.47 36.35
N LYS A 696 -49.61 171.53 35.79
CA LYS A 696 -50.21 171.40 34.42
C LYS A 696 -49.53 171.95 33.13
N GLN A 697 -49.70 171.12 32.08
CA GLN A 697 -49.83 171.41 30.62
C GLN A 697 -48.53 171.87 29.89
N THR A 698 -48.05 171.31 28.76
CA THR A 698 -48.60 170.71 27.51
C THR A 698 -49.34 171.71 26.59
N PRO A 699 -49.12 171.72 25.25
CA PRO A 699 -48.62 170.64 24.39
C PRO A 699 -47.60 171.10 23.30
N ASP A 700 -47.60 170.43 22.14
CA ASP A 700 -47.30 170.92 20.76
C ASP A 700 -45.87 170.87 20.15
N ASP A 701 -45.89 170.90 18.80
CA ASP A 701 -44.78 170.93 17.84
C ASP A 701 -44.00 172.26 17.82
N ALA A 702 -42.82 172.29 17.17
CA ALA A 702 -42.52 173.15 16.00
C ALA A 702 -41.02 173.31 15.67
N ASP A 703 -40.76 173.53 14.37
CA ASP A 703 -39.79 174.43 13.71
C ASP A 703 -38.39 174.79 14.27
N ALA A 704 -37.42 174.67 13.36
CA ALA A 704 -36.46 175.68 12.86
C ALA A 704 -35.52 176.55 13.75
N GLU A 705 -34.25 176.56 13.30
CA GLU A 705 -33.27 177.68 13.26
C GLU A 705 -32.50 178.13 14.54
N VAL A 706 -31.45 178.95 14.29
CA VAL A 706 -30.70 179.85 15.21
C VAL A 706 -29.43 179.35 15.95
N ARG A 707 -28.30 179.41 15.22
CA ARG A 707 -27.01 180.11 15.52
C ARG A 707 -26.14 179.82 16.79
N LYS A 708 -24.87 179.47 16.48
CA LYS A 708 -23.57 180.03 16.97
C LYS A 708 -23.04 179.82 18.42
N ALA A 709 -21.71 179.58 18.45
CA ALA A 709 -20.70 180.07 19.42
C ALA A 709 -20.73 179.51 20.86
N GLU A 710 -19.62 179.40 21.61
CA GLU A 710 -18.16 179.55 21.31
C GLU A 710 -17.33 178.66 22.28
N GLU A 711 -15.99 178.69 22.15
CA GLU A 711 -14.90 178.37 23.12
C GLU A 711 -15.22 177.65 24.47
N ILE A 712 -14.40 176.75 25.05
CA ILE A 712 -13.00 176.27 24.91
C ILE A 712 -12.90 174.99 25.82
N SER A 713 -11.96 174.02 25.80
CA SER A 713 -10.91 173.44 24.93
C SER A 713 -10.33 172.23 25.71
N GLY A 714 -9.61 171.22 25.22
CA GLY A 714 -9.16 170.81 23.88
C GLY A 714 -7.94 169.86 23.99
N VAL A 715 -7.49 169.13 22.97
CA VAL A 715 -8.14 168.67 21.74
C VAL A 715 -7.40 167.41 21.19
N ARG A 716 -7.84 166.80 20.08
CA ARG A 716 -7.52 165.40 19.68
C ARG A 716 -7.16 165.23 18.18
N ASN A 717 -6.33 164.22 17.88
CA ASN A 717 -6.07 163.43 16.63
C ASN A 717 -6.46 163.93 15.21
N GLY A 718 -5.65 163.56 14.20
CA GLY A 718 -6.14 163.41 12.80
C GLY A 718 -5.18 162.97 11.66
N SER A 719 -5.21 161.66 11.29
CA SER A 719 -5.18 161.12 9.90
C SER A 719 -3.88 161.01 9.03
N VAL A 720 -3.97 160.16 7.97
CA VAL A 720 -3.21 160.10 6.67
C VAL A 720 -1.82 159.38 6.53
N ILE A 721 -1.83 158.20 5.86
CA ILE A 721 -0.89 157.63 4.81
C ILE A 721 0.60 157.26 5.10
N GLN A 722 1.07 156.16 4.44
CA GLN A 722 2.40 155.87 3.79
C GLN A 722 3.27 154.64 4.17
N ASN A 723 4.17 154.30 3.22
CA ASN A 723 5.15 153.18 3.07
C ASN A 723 6.58 153.84 3.01
N PRO A 724 7.77 153.23 2.65
CA PRO A 724 8.15 151.83 2.36
C PRO A 724 9.56 151.30 2.82
N GLY A 725 9.78 149.98 2.71
CA GLY A 725 11.07 149.34 2.29
C GLY A 725 12.12 148.90 3.35
N ALA A 726 13.09 148.01 3.07
CA ALA A 726 13.26 147.07 1.93
C ALA A 726 14.38 145.97 2.12
N LYS A 727 14.09 144.73 1.67
CA LYS A 727 14.96 143.67 1.09
C LYS A 727 16.27 143.13 1.76
N ARG A 728 16.54 141.83 1.45
CA ARG A 728 17.77 141.00 1.62
C ARG A 728 18.02 140.30 2.97
N LEU A 729 17.40 139.13 3.16
CA LEU A 729 17.97 138.02 3.97
C LEU A 729 17.41 136.63 3.57
N GLU A 730 16.15 136.61 3.14
CA GLU A 730 15.31 135.41 2.93
C GLU A 730 15.89 134.36 1.95
N GLU A 731 16.54 134.80 0.87
CA GLU A 731 17.13 133.93 -0.17
C GLU A 731 18.32 133.08 0.32
N ASN A 732 18.93 133.41 1.47
CA ASN A 732 19.97 132.58 2.09
C ASN A 732 19.39 131.47 2.98
N VAL A 733 18.18 131.64 3.51
CA VAL A 733 17.58 130.67 4.46
C VAL A 733 17.16 129.40 3.73
N THR A 734 16.59 129.52 2.53
CA THR A 734 16.20 128.36 1.70
C THR A 734 17.41 127.50 1.30
N ARG A 735 18.50 128.12 0.82
CA ARG A 735 19.74 127.40 0.47
C ARG A 735 20.37 126.67 1.66
N VAL A 736 20.35 127.28 2.86
CA VAL A 736 20.84 126.62 4.08
C VAL A 736 19.90 125.50 4.53
N SER A 737 18.58 125.68 4.42
CA SER A 737 17.61 124.62 4.75
C SER A 737 17.71 123.40 3.82
N GLU A 738 18.06 123.61 2.55
CA GLU A 738 18.24 122.53 1.58
C GLU A 738 19.55 121.76 1.80
N GLN A 739 20.63 122.47 2.19
CA GLN A 739 21.86 121.82 2.67
C GLN A 739 21.68 121.09 4.00
N LEU A 740 20.87 121.62 4.93
CA LEU A 740 20.49 120.92 6.15
C LEU A 740 19.69 119.65 5.88
N ARG A 741 18.79 119.66 4.89
CA ARG A 741 18.07 118.43 4.50
C ARG A 741 19.01 117.37 3.95
N LEU A 742 19.95 117.76 3.07
CA LEU A 742 21.00 116.85 2.58
C LEU A 742 21.91 116.34 3.70
N LEU A 743 22.17 117.13 4.74
CA LEU A 743 22.90 116.69 5.92
C LEU A 743 22.10 115.72 6.79
N VAL A 744 20.78 115.89 6.91
CA VAL A 744 19.87 114.96 7.59
C VAL A 744 19.77 113.64 6.81
N ASP A 745 19.54 113.68 5.49
CA ASP A 745 19.48 112.49 4.63
C ASP A 745 20.80 111.65 4.76
N ILE A 746 21.96 112.31 4.87
CA ILE A 746 23.27 111.65 5.13
C ILE A 746 23.41 111.18 6.59
N THR A 747 22.80 111.87 7.55
CA THR A 747 22.84 111.48 8.98
C THR A 747 21.93 110.29 9.26
N GLU A 748 20.77 110.19 8.59
CA GLU A 748 19.93 109.00 8.63
C GLU A 748 20.65 107.79 8.02
N GLN A 749 21.31 107.95 6.86
CA GLN A 749 22.17 106.87 6.31
C GLN A 749 23.33 106.47 7.23
N LEU A 750 23.94 107.42 7.96
CA LEU A 750 24.96 107.11 8.98
C LEU A 750 24.37 106.46 10.23
N CYS A 751 23.13 106.78 10.61
CA CYS A 751 22.42 106.12 11.70
C CYS A 751 21.99 104.69 11.32
N ASP A 752 21.52 104.46 10.10
CA ASP A 752 21.20 103.12 9.59
C ASP A 752 22.46 102.24 9.55
N ILE A 753 23.58 102.76 9.02
CA ILE A 753 24.88 102.07 9.05
C ILE A 753 25.34 101.82 10.51
N ALA A 754 25.08 102.74 11.44
CA ALA A 754 25.40 102.56 12.87
C ALA A 754 24.45 101.61 13.62
N MET A 755 23.26 101.32 13.07
CA MET A 755 22.36 100.27 13.56
C MET A 755 22.74 98.91 12.97
N GLU A 756 23.03 98.83 11.67
CA GLU A 756 23.56 97.61 11.03
C GLU A 756 24.94 97.19 11.62
N GLN A 757 25.73 98.13 12.14
CA GLN A 757 26.97 97.84 12.86
C GLN A 757 26.80 97.50 14.35
N ASN A 758 25.60 97.58 14.93
CA ASN A 758 25.36 97.27 16.35
C ASN A 758 24.91 95.83 16.62
N ASP A 759 24.50 95.08 15.61
CA ASP A 759 24.05 93.68 15.75
C ASP A 759 25.20 92.65 15.70
N VAL A 760 26.43 93.09 15.96
CA VAL A 760 27.57 92.19 16.21
C VAL A 760 28.04 92.35 17.66
N ASN A 761 27.56 91.45 18.51
CA ASN A 761 27.97 91.31 19.90
C ASN A 761 29.50 91.41 20.04
N LEU A 762 30.00 92.38 20.82
CA LEU A 762 31.44 92.59 21.02
C LEU A 762 32.15 91.33 21.52
N LYS A 763 31.45 90.47 22.28
CA LYS A 763 31.97 89.17 22.71
C LYS A 763 32.21 88.23 21.52
N ASP A 764 31.36 88.24 20.50
CA ASP A 764 31.47 87.38 19.33
C ASP A 764 32.40 87.98 18.25
N VAL A 765 32.59 89.31 18.21
CA VAL A 765 33.71 89.94 17.50
C VAL A 765 35.04 89.53 18.16
N VAL A 766 35.14 89.64 19.49
CA VAL A 766 36.35 89.28 20.23
C VAL A 766 36.61 87.76 20.18
N VAL A 767 35.59 86.92 20.23
CA VAL A 767 35.71 85.46 20.07
C VAL A 767 36.05 85.09 18.64
N ASN A 768 35.48 85.71 17.60
CA ASN A 768 35.93 85.46 16.23
C ASN A 768 37.34 86.00 15.97
N MET A 769 37.74 87.13 16.56
CA MET A 769 39.10 87.65 16.42
C MET A 769 40.11 86.80 17.20
N LEU A 770 39.76 86.30 18.40
CA LEU A 770 40.57 85.32 19.12
C LEU A 770 40.62 83.98 18.38
N SER A 771 39.50 83.45 17.90
CA SER A 771 39.46 82.22 17.11
C SER A 771 40.21 82.36 15.80
N HIS A 772 40.11 83.49 15.09
CA HIS A 772 40.89 83.73 13.87
C HIS A 772 42.38 83.85 14.19
N THR A 773 42.77 84.62 15.21
CA THR A 773 44.18 84.74 15.63
C THR A 773 44.75 83.40 16.13
N PHE A 774 43.98 82.65 16.92
CA PHE A 774 44.37 81.37 17.51
C PHE A 774 44.44 80.28 16.43
N THR A 775 43.40 80.14 15.61
CA THR A 775 43.41 79.25 14.45
C THR A 775 44.53 79.61 13.51
N GLN A 776 44.81 80.88 13.20
CA GLN A 776 45.91 81.25 12.32
C GLN A 776 47.29 80.96 12.95
N CYS A 777 47.53 81.26 14.23
CA CYS A 777 48.74 80.86 14.94
C CYS A 777 48.93 79.33 15.09
N PHE A 778 47.86 78.54 15.01
CA PHE A 778 47.93 77.07 14.94
C PHE A 778 48.02 76.54 13.51
N SER A 779 47.36 77.15 12.53
CA SER A 779 47.43 76.84 11.11
C SER A 779 48.82 77.09 10.54
N ASP A 780 49.46 78.22 10.87
CA ASP A 780 50.83 78.53 10.41
C ASP A 780 51.88 77.57 11.01
N LYS A 781 51.55 76.90 12.13
CA LYS A 781 52.36 75.83 12.72
C LYS A 781 52.02 74.44 12.15
N LEU A 782 50.74 74.13 11.95
CA LEU A 782 50.30 72.86 11.37
C LEU A 782 50.71 72.76 9.90
N ALA A 783 50.55 73.82 9.11
CA ALA A 783 51.02 73.88 7.72
C ALA A 783 52.54 73.68 7.62
N ASN A 784 53.33 74.26 8.52
CA ASN A 784 54.79 74.04 8.59
C ASN A 784 55.20 72.62 9.00
N VAL A 785 54.30 71.84 9.63
CA VAL A 785 54.53 70.44 10.00
C VAL A 785 54.06 69.50 8.89
N TYR A 786 52.87 69.71 8.32
CA TYR A 786 52.36 68.91 7.20
C TYR A 786 53.13 69.14 5.90
N SER A 787 53.57 70.37 5.61
CA SER A 787 54.46 70.67 4.47
C SER A 787 55.84 70.00 4.58
N LYS A 788 56.19 69.38 5.71
CA LYS A 788 57.38 68.53 5.89
C LYS A 788 57.07 67.04 6.00
N ALA A 789 55.79 66.67 5.92
CA ALA A 789 55.33 65.29 5.87
C ALA A 789 55.03 64.84 4.42
N ASP A 790 54.41 65.70 3.60
CA ASP A 790 54.03 65.35 2.22
C ASP A 790 55.24 65.13 1.27
N GLU A 791 56.38 65.77 1.54
CA GLU A 791 57.64 65.50 0.83
C GLU A 791 58.18 64.07 1.06
N ALA A 792 57.70 63.36 2.09
CA ALA A 792 58.13 62.00 2.43
C ALA A 792 57.22 60.89 1.89
N VAL A 793 56.05 61.23 1.32
CA VAL A 793 55.03 60.25 0.90
C VAL A 793 54.88 60.15 -0.62
N SER A 794 55.30 61.17 -1.38
CA SER A 794 55.19 61.19 -2.86
C SER A 794 56.21 60.32 -3.61
N LEU A 795 56.60 59.15 -3.07
CA LEU A 795 57.70 58.34 -3.61
C LEU A 795 57.45 56.81 -3.68
N LEU A 796 56.20 56.34 -3.57
CA LEU A 796 55.82 54.95 -3.87
C LEU A 796 54.42 54.86 -4.52
N ASP A 797 54.30 53.87 -5.41
CA ASP A 797 53.08 53.31 -6.01
C ASP A 797 52.12 54.24 -6.79
N SER A 798 52.56 54.61 -8.00
CA SER A 798 51.67 54.90 -9.13
C SER A 798 51.97 54.00 -10.35
N HIS A 799 51.40 52.78 -10.37
CA HIS A 799 51.42 51.91 -11.56
C HIS A 799 50.07 51.24 -11.87
N THR A 800 49.24 52.01 -12.58
CA THR A 800 48.31 51.55 -13.64
C THR A 800 49.11 51.09 -14.88
N PRO A 801 48.52 50.60 -16.01
CA PRO A 801 47.11 50.51 -16.46
C PRO A 801 46.71 49.05 -16.84
N THR A 802 45.72 48.65 -17.67
CA THR A 802 45.00 49.15 -18.88
C THR A 802 43.64 48.43 -18.98
N SER A 803 42.50 49.07 -19.30
CA SER A 803 41.95 49.43 -20.65
C SER A 803 41.45 48.22 -21.48
N GLU A 804 40.40 48.24 -22.32
CA GLU A 804 39.25 49.15 -22.62
C GLU A 804 38.23 48.36 -23.52
N THR A 805 37.16 48.83 -24.20
CA THR A 805 36.64 50.17 -24.57
C THR A 805 35.11 50.15 -24.84
N SER A 806 34.39 51.26 -24.60
CA SER A 806 33.22 51.74 -25.40
C SER A 806 31.85 50.99 -25.31
N ASN A 807 30.70 51.55 -25.72
CA ASN A 807 30.39 52.88 -26.29
C ASN A 807 28.97 53.41 -25.95
N SER A 808 28.66 54.65 -26.33
CA SER A 808 27.43 55.43 -26.02
C SER A 808 26.25 55.21 -26.99
N ALA A 809 24.98 55.37 -26.53
CA ALA A 809 23.93 56.19 -27.20
C ALA A 809 22.53 56.22 -26.51
N VAL A 810 21.98 57.43 -26.32
CA VAL A 810 20.61 57.89 -26.67
C VAL A 810 19.34 57.16 -26.13
N ARG A 811 18.57 57.89 -25.29
CA ARG A 811 17.10 57.77 -25.05
C ARG A 811 16.31 58.34 -26.26
N PRO A 812 15.03 57.97 -26.56
CA PRO A 812 13.95 57.92 -25.55
C PRO A 812 12.76 56.94 -25.76
N ILE A 813 11.92 56.84 -24.72
CA ILE A 813 10.49 56.45 -24.70
C ILE A 813 10.12 55.13 -25.42
N GLY A 814 9.99 54.08 -24.59
CA GLY A 814 9.40 52.78 -24.89
C GLY A 814 9.25 52.04 -23.57
#